data_AF-A0A3M7MG70-F1
#
_entry.id   AF-A0A3M7MG70-F1
#
_cell.length_a   1.000
_cell.length_b   1.000
_cell.length_c   1.000
_cell.angle_alpha   90.00
_cell.angle_beta   90.00
_cell.angle_gamma   90.00
#
_symmetry.space_group_name_H-M   'P 1'
#
loop_
_entity.id
_entity.type
_entity.pdbx_description
1 polymer ?
#
loop_
_entity_poly.entity_id
_entity_poly.type
_entity_poly.pdbx_seq_one_letter_code
_entity_poly.pdbx_strand_id
1 'polypeptide(L)'
;MTSCIPRLSLHNNIVHRHSLLSQPPIMTRILLPFASLVAVLSPLVHAGIKFTSPAAGAQLTAGTAIAVQWSEGGTGPKLTDLQSYQLQLVVGGNKGDEQATTTITPSGLFTAGNQASGRIENTISEDLNKANAYFVKMIAVAKTGGQFIVYSDRFSYAGMKGKNILNPVVKAAALAVTDTAGPAAEDNTAEDATATTDTPNGDVYNVQYTMQTGLTRYAPMQPVPPTKITATNMKPLYPTSSVQIAKTRLPIPSQLTTLTASQTYSVSSMENTVAAASHATDDMAKFLRPGSFAAMAQMNNDVEYFRWRIDGPSLFINQPESSCARLHTTLNIQALLMRTLLPHISRSLRHTLRRAAPAPAPATATPCFYSLSSESGSWTNIVNVNVDVKMAIAENYEEVLKGKYPAKAHAKKVAEWIVAKGGDGKGTIYLEGQKMKLNEDNDGEAPFRQRRYFFYLSGCELPDSYLTYEIATEKLTLFIPPVEPDEVIWSGLPMSPEEAKAKYDIDECLTTKDVNAHLASTSESAQSTLYAIPEQVSDHVTFLSYKEKEFKQLKTAIEYCRVTKSDYEIALIRKANVISTAAHEAVMKAASTAKNECELEAVFLKACVERNAKNQAYHSIVAAGEHAATLHYVHNAAPISGQNLLLLDAGCEIDCYASDITRTFPLKGKFTDESLAIYKIVLDMQHQCINALKEGVVWDHVHELAHKIAIKGLLELGILKGDAEEIFTKRISVAFFPHGLGHYLGMDTHDTGGNPNYADKDIMFRYLRTRGSLPARSVITVEPGVYFCRFIIEPYLKDEEKKKYIDTNVLEKYWSVGGVRIEDNILITKDGFENLTPTPKEIDEITGLATLSALEATLSAPESTPSALKSTLSALEATRLPCPRTFAGVLWSCVGMPTILGRD
;
A
#
# COMPACT_ATOMS: atom_id res chain seq x y z
N MET A 1 -63.60 22.01 44.88
CA MET A 1 -63.39 20.95 45.89
C MET A 1 -61.91 21.01 46.24
N THR A 2 -61.51 21.61 47.37
CA THR A 2 -61.36 20.97 48.71
C THR A 2 -60.33 19.85 48.72
N SER A 3 -59.32 19.77 49.60
CA SER A 3 -58.85 20.64 50.72
C SER A 3 -57.46 20.09 51.19
N CYS A 4 -56.54 20.79 51.88
CA CYS A 4 -56.62 21.31 53.26
C CYS A 4 -55.42 22.23 53.63
N ILE A 5 -55.56 22.92 54.78
CA ILE A 5 -54.63 23.79 55.54
C ILE A 5 -54.25 23.01 56.84
N PRO A 6 -53.05 23.08 57.49
CA PRO A 6 -52.51 24.23 58.28
C PRO A 6 -51.01 24.60 58.02
N ARG A 7 -50.62 25.90 58.05
CA ARG A 7 -50.16 26.78 59.18
C ARG A 7 -48.73 26.48 59.69
N LEU A 8 -47.89 27.45 60.06
CA LEU A 8 -47.91 28.95 60.15
C LEU A 8 -46.48 29.44 59.78
N SER A 9 -45.89 30.64 59.97
CA SER A 9 -46.11 31.98 60.59
C SER A 9 -44.95 32.87 60.05
N LEU A 10 -44.92 34.20 59.87
CA LEU A 10 -45.76 35.42 59.90
C LEU A 10 -44.88 36.51 59.18
N HIS A 11 -45.27 37.72 58.72
CA HIS A 11 -46.51 38.53 58.79
C HIS A 11 -46.56 39.58 57.64
N ASN A 12 -47.66 40.35 57.59
CA ASN A 12 -47.85 41.78 57.24
C ASN A 12 -46.63 42.66 56.81
N ASN A 13 -46.73 43.69 55.93
CA ASN A 13 -47.91 44.29 55.26
C ASN A 13 -47.60 45.30 54.10
N ILE A 14 -48.63 45.55 53.26
CA ILE A 14 -49.06 46.86 52.64
C ILE A 14 -48.35 47.50 51.39
N VAL A 15 -49.10 47.49 50.27
CA VAL A 15 -49.47 48.58 49.29
C VAL A 15 -48.43 49.40 48.47
N HIS A 16 -48.19 48.96 47.22
CA HIS A 16 -48.53 49.59 45.90
C HIS A 16 -48.50 51.11 45.56
N ARG A 17 -48.07 51.39 44.29
CA ARG A 17 -48.38 52.53 43.36
C ARG A 17 -47.67 53.89 43.61
N HIS A 18 -47.42 54.78 42.63
CA HIS A 18 -47.67 54.76 41.16
C HIS A 18 -46.63 55.60 40.34
N SER A 19 -46.69 55.46 39.01
CA SER A 19 -45.85 56.10 37.95
C SER A 19 -46.08 57.62 37.73
N LEU A 20 -45.11 58.34 37.12
CA LEU A 20 -45.25 59.11 35.83
C LEU A 20 -44.15 60.18 35.54
N LEU A 21 -43.64 60.23 34.29
CA LEU A 21 -43.19 61.42 33.49
C LEU A 21 -42.03 62.33 34.01
N SER A 22 -41.32 63.20 33.25
CA SER A 22 -41.27 63.54 31.79
C SER A 22 -39.92 64.18 31.35
N GLN A 23 -39.46 63.85 30.13
CA GLN A 23 -38.66 64.58 29.09
C GLN A 23 -37.57 65.67 29.42
N PRO A 24 -36.47 65.76 28.59
CA PRO A 24 -35.34 66.73 28.65
C PRO A 24 -35.68 68.07 27.88
N PRO A 25 -34.77 69.00 27.42
CA PRO A 25 -33.29 68.97 27.21
C PRO A 25 -32.49 70.32 27.34
N ILE A 26 -31.28 70.38 26.72
CA ILE A 26 -30.66 71.49 25.92
C ILE A 26 -29.34 72.19 26.38
N MET A 27 -28.32 72.07 25.49
CA MET A 27 -27.23 73.01 25.11
C MET A 27 -25.94 73.35 25.93
N THR A 28 -24.79 72.96 25.33
CA THR A 28 -23.74 73.85 24.74
C THR A 28 -22.62 74.51 25.57
N ARG A 29 -21.38 73.98 25.39
CA ARG A 29 -20.05 74.67 25.16
C ARG A 29 -19.52 75.69 26.22
N ILE A 30 -18.21 75.96 26.42
CA ILE A 30 -16.96 75.58 25.72
C ILE A 30 -15.70 75.68 26.63
N LEU A 31 -14.65 74.92 26.28
CA LEU A 31 -13.19 75.03 26.62
C LEU A 31 -12.65 75.07 28.08
N LEU A 32 -11.59 74.27 28.26
CA LEU A 32 -10.54 74.27 29.30
C LEU A 32 -9.60 75.49 29.15
N PRO A 33 -8.66 75.82 30.09
CA PRO A 33 -7.91 74.93 31.01
C PRO A 33 -7.80 75.48 32.47
N PHE A 34 -6.87 75.14 33.40
CA PHE A 34 -5.61 74.36 33.36
C PHE A 34 -5.23 73.74 34.74
N ALA A 35 -5.07 72.40 34.77
CA ALA A 35 -4.31 71.55 35.72
C ALA A 35 -4.59 71.52 37.26
N SER A 36 -4.24 70.35 37.83
CA SER A 36 -3.77 70.08 39.21
C SER A 36 -4.77 69.82 40.37
N LEU A 37 -4.84 68.51 40.71
CA LEU A 37 -4.72 67.97 42.08
C LEU A 37 -5.94 67.89 43.03
N VAL A 38 -7.04 67.27 42.59
CA VAL A 38 -7.79 66.31 43.42
C VAL A 38 -8.24 65.12 42.56
N ALA A 39 -7.52 63.99 42.64
CA ALA A 39 -7.85 62.77 41.89
C ALA A 39 -7.28 61.49 42.56
N VAL A 40 -7.72 61.22 43.78
CA VAL A 40 -7.55 59.90 44.44
C VAL A 40 -8.97 59.35 44.70
N LEU A 41 -9.15 58.03 44.60
CA LEU A 41 -10.43 57.31 44.45
C LEU A 41 -11.01 57.27 43.01
N SER A 42 -10.21 56.76 42.07
CA SER A 42 -10.78 55.97 40.96
C SER A 42 -11.24 54.60 41.49
N PRO A 43 -12.30 53.99 40.95
CA PRO A 43 -12.64 52.60 41.28
C PRO A 43 -11.53 51.66 40.79
N LEU A 44 -11.33 50.51 41.47
CA LEU A 44 -10.52 49.43 40.92
C LEU A 44 -11.24 48.84 39.71
N VAL A 45 -10.86 49.28 38.52
CA VAL A 45 -11.23 48.63 37.27
C VAL A 45 -10.59 47.25 37.28
N HIS A 46 -11.43 46.23 37.45
CA HIS A 46 -11.03 44.83 37.47
C HIS A 46 -10.62 44.42 36.05
N ALA A 47 -9.31 44.40 35.80
CA ALA A 47 -8.72 43.89 34.57
C ALA A 47 -8.69 42.36 34.61
N GLY A 48 -9.00 41.73 33.48
CA GLY A 48 -9.10 40.28 33.37
C GLY A 48 -10.32 39.81 32.59
N ILE A 49 -10.26 38.56 32.14
CA ILE A 49 -11.36 37.88 31.45
C ILE A 49 -12.49 37.55 32.44
N LYS A 50 -13.71 37.96 32.10
CA LYS A 50 -14.94 37.52 32.76
C LYS A 50 -15.86 36.87 31.76
N PHE A 51 -16.23 35.61 31.98
CA PHE A 51 -17.25 34.94 31.17
C PHE A 51 -18.63 35.59 31.37
N THR A 52 -19.38 35.70 30.28
CA THR A 52 -20.76 36.20 30.23
C THR A 52 -21.72 35.16 29.64
N SER A 53 -21.22 34.18 28.89
CA SER A 53 -21.95 32.99 28.46
C SER A 53 -21.02 31.75 28.44
N PRO A 54 -21.48 30.57 28.90
CA PRO A 54 -22.78 30.31 29.54
C PRO A 54 -22.94 31.03 30.88
N ALA A 55 -24.19 31.30 31.27
CA ALA A 55 -24.50 31.87 32.57
C ALA A 55 -24.41 30.80 33.69
N ALA A 56 -24.05 31.24 34.90
CA ALA A 56 -24.02 30.41 36.10
C ALA A 56 -25.36 29.66 36.30
N GLY A 57 -25.29 28.34 36.46
CA GLY A 57 -26.46 27.47 36.64
C GLY A 57 -27.29 27.19 35.38
N ALA A 58 -26.85 27.62 34.20
CA ALA A 58 -27.59 27.36 32.95
C ALA A 58 -27.79 25.86 32.67
N GLN A 59 -28.84 25.54 31.90
CA GLN A 59 -29.05 24.20 31.34
C GLN A 59 -28.99 24.27 29.82
N LEU A 60 -28.06 23.52 29.24
CA LEU A 60 -27.83 23.39 27.79
C LEU A 60 -28.22 21.99 27.32
N THR A 61 -28.47 21.84 26.01
CA THR A 61 -28.87 20.55 25.42
C THR A 61 -27.70 19.95 24.65
N ALA A 62 -27.37 18.69 24.91
CA ALA A 62 -26.33 17.99 24.17
C ALA A 62 -26.75 17.73 22.71
N GLY A 63 -25.83 17.91 21.76
CA GLY A 63 -26.10 17.91 20.31
C GLY A 63 -26.35 19.30 19.71
N THR A 64 -26.38 20.38 20.51
CA THR A 64 -26.44 21.76 19.99
C THR A 64 -25.07 22.45 20.05
N ALA A 65 -24.98 23.67 19.49
CA ALA A 65 -23.81 24.52 19.70
C ALA A 65 -23.83 25.17 21.08
N ILE A 66 -22.68 25.24 21.73
CA ILE A 66 -22.43 26.15 22.87
C ILE A 66 -21.95 27.49 22.33
N ALA A 67 -22.50 28.60 22.85
CA ALA A 67 -21.99 29.94 22.61
C ALA A 67 -21.25 30.42 23.87
N VAL A 68 -19.95 30.61 23.75
CA VAL A 68 -19.07 31.11 24.81
C VAL A 68 -18.82 32.60 24.56
N GLN A 69 -19.03 33.43 25.57
CA GLN A 69 -18.81 34.88 25.49
C GLN A 69 -18.12 35.37 26.76
N TRP A 70 -17.32 36.43 26.64
CA TRP A 70 -16.60 37.06 27.74
C TRP A 70 -16.49 38.57 27.58
N SER A 71 -16.09 39.27 28.64
CA SER A 71 -15.77 40.70 28.63
C SER A 71 -14.53 40.98 29.49
N GLU A 72 -13.99 42.19 29.35
CA GLU A 72 -13.15 42.79 30.39
C GLU A 72 -13.98 42.94 31.68
N GLY A 73 -13.38 42.72 32.86
CA GLY A 73 -14.09 42.80 34.15
C GLY A 73 -13.85 41.64 35.12
N GLY A 74 -12.84 40.79 34.87
CA GLY A 74 -12.47 39.65 35.71
C GLY A 74 -11.23 39.91 36.58
N THR A 75 -10.42 38.87 36.77
CA THR A 75 -9.07 38.97 37.37
C THR A 75 -8.04 38.48 36.35
N GLY A 76 -6.86 39.10 36.29
CA GLY A 76 -5.75 38.68 35.43
C GLY A 76 -5.30 39.79 34.44
N PRO A 77 -4.61 39.42 33.35
CA PRO A 77 -4.21 40.35 32.30
C PRO A 77 -5.42 40.95 31.56
N LYS A 78 -5.32 42.20 31.10
CA LYS A 78 -6.36 42.81 30.26
C LYS A 78 -6.51 42.05 28.94
N LEU A 79 -7.70 42.09 28.34
CA LEU A 79 -7.92 41.50 27.01
C LEU A 79 -7.03 42.15 25.93
N THR A 80 -6.59 43.40 26.14
CA THR A 80 -5.61 44.08 25.27
C THR A 80 -4.21 43.49 25.30
N ASP A 81 -3.88 42.79 26.38
CA ASP A 81 -2.51 42.34 26.70
C ASP A 81 -2.35 40.84 26.35
N LEU A 82 -3.45 40.19 25.95
CA LEU A 82 -3.55 38.81 25.48
C LEU A 82 -3.55 38.73 23.94
N GLN A 83 -3.03 37.63 23.40
CA GLN A 83 -2.88 37.40 21.95
C GLN A 83 -3.91 36.39 21.43
N SER A 84 -3.88 35.16 21.96
CA SER A 84 -4.69 34.02 21.51
C SER A 84 -5.31 33.26 22.68
N TYR A 85 -6.34 32.47 22.39
CA TYR A 85 -7.02 31.60 23.34
C TYR A 85 -7.35 30.23 22.73
N GLN A 86 -7.40 29.20 23.60
CA GLN A 86 -8.06 27.92 23.36
C GLN A 86 -9.26 27.80 24.30
N LEU A 87 -10.37 27.21 23.84
CA LEU A 87 -11.54 26.90 24.67
C LEU A 87 -11.78 25.39 24.76
N GLN A 88 -12.00 24.88 25.97
CA GLN A 88 -12.31 23.48 26.25
C GLN A 88 -13.57 23.38 27.13
N LEU A 89 -14.40 22.36 26.87
CA LEU A 89 -15.46 21.95 27.79
C LEU A 89 -14.87 20.99 28.81
N VAL A 90 -15.09 21.23 30.10
CA VAL A 90 -14.51 20.48 31.21
C VAL A 90 -15.61 19.98 32.14
N VAL A 91 -15.38 18.82 32.75
CA VAL A 91 -16.23 18.21 33.78
C VAL A 91 -15.36 17.80 34.97
N GLY A 92 -15.83 17.99 36.20
CA GLY A 92 -15.06 17.66 37.41
C GLY A 92 -15.29 18.58 38.60
N GLY A 93 -14.40 18.51 39.59
CA GLY A 93 -14.36 19.37 40.77
C GLY A 93 -13.59 20.68 40.57
N ASN A 94 -13.16 21.31 41.67
CA ASN A 94 -12.45 22.60 41.71
C ASN A 94 -11.02 22.48 42.27
N LYS A 95 -10.41 21.28 42.30
CA LYS A 95 -9.13 20.99 42.97
C LYS A 95 -8.19 20.09 42.14
N GLY A 96 -8.10 20.34 40.83
CA GLY A 96 -7.31 19.53 39.89
C GLY A 96 -7.95 18.16 39.57
N ASP A 97 -9.17 17.94 40.05
CA ASP A 97 -10.02 16.76 39.86
C ASP A 97 -10.96 16.96 38.65
N GLU A 98 -10.39 17.38 37.52
CA GLU A 98 -11.09 17.76 36.29
C GLU A 98 -10.63 16.99 35.04
N GLN A 99 -11.52 16.85 34.06
CA GLN A 99 -11.27 16.20 32.77
C GLN A 99 -11.80 17.05 31.62
N ALA A 100 -10.91 17.47 30.72
CA ALA A 100 -11.29 18.06 29.44
C ALA A 100 -12.08 17.03 28.62
N THR A 101 -13.29 17.41 28.22
CA THR A 101 -14.28 16.54 27.57
C THR A 101 -14.27 16.73 26.05
N THR A 102 -14.10 17.96 25.59
CA THR A 102 -13.79 18.29 24.18
C THR A 102 -13.18 19.69 24.07
N THR A 103 -12.51 19.99 22.95
CA THR A 103 -12.08 21.35 22.61
C THR A 103 -13.20 22.05 21.83
N ILE A 104 -13.69 23.17 22.36
CA ILE A 104 -14.74 24.02 21.75
C ILE A 104 -14.14 24.87 20.63
N THR A 105 -12.91 25.35 20.83
CA THR A 105 -12.18 26.18 19.86
C THR A 105 -10.67 25.90 20.02
N PRO A 106 -9.99 25.32 19.00
CA PRO A 106 -8.60 24.88 19.14
C PRO A 106 -7.60 26.05 19.14
N SER A 107 -7.93 27.14 18.46
CA SER A 107 -7.22 28.42 18.53
C SER A 107 -8.16 29.54 18.09
N GLY A 108 -8.08 30.69 18.76
CA GLY A 108 -8.75 31.93 18.41
C GLY A 108 -7.90 33.13 18.84
N LEU A 109 -8.16 34.31 18.26
CA LEU A 109 -7.43 35.55 18.58
C LEU A 109 -8.34 36.52 19.33
N PHE A 110 -7.82 37.18 20.37
CA PHE A 110 -8.58 38.22 21.09
C PHE A 110 -8.92 39.43 20.21
N THR A 111 -8.16 39.65 19.13
CA THR A 111 -8.43 40.67 18.10
C THR A 111 -9.60 40.31 17.17
N ALA A 112 -10.00 39.04 17.09
CA ALA A 112 -11.14 38.61 16.27
C ALA A 112 -12.50 38.79 16.99
N GLY A 113 -12.49 39.00 18.31
CA GLY A 113 -13.68 39.26 19.12
C GLY A 113 -13.66 38.55 20.47
N ASN A 114 -14.74 38.78 21.22
CA ASN A 114 -14.96 38.29 22.60
C ASN A 114 -16.03 37.18 22.69
N GLN A 115 -16.22 36.45 21.59
CA GLN A 115 -17.19 35.35 21.48
C GLN A 115 -16.67 34.22 20.59
N ALA A 116 -17.05 32.99 20.89
CA ALA A 116 -16.77 31.80 20.11
C ALA A 116 -17.90 30.77 20.26
N SER A 117 -18.00 29.81 19.34
CA SER A 117 -18.97 28.73 19.42
C SER A 117 -18.43 27.42 18.86
N GLY A 118 -18.89 26.31 19.44
CA GLY A 118 -18.53 24.96 19.01
C GLY A 118 -19.71 24.00 19.20
N ARG A 119 -19.77 22.93 18.41
CA ARG A 119 -20.83 21.93 18.51
C ARG A 119 -20.46 20.86 19.53
N ILE A 120 -21.37 20.59 20.48
CA ILE A 120 -21.13 19.65 21.58
C ILE A 120 -21.91 18.36 21.30
N GLU A 121 -21.22 17.33 20.81
CA GLU A 121 -21.83 16.04 20.54
C GLU A 121 -22.29 15.33 21.81
N ASN A 122 -23.41 14.61 21.74
CA ASN A 122 -23.99 13.96 22.93
C ASN A 122 -23.23 12.72 23.43
N THR A 123 -22.23 12.23 22.69
CA THR A 123 -21.42 11.07 23.07
C THR A 123 -20.19 11.38 23.91
N ILE A 124 -19.75 12.65 23.98
CA ILE A 124 -18.45 13.03 24.57
C ILE A 124 -18.38 12.91 26.09
N SER A 125 -19.54 12.85 26.75
CA SER A 125 -19.66 12.74 28.20
C SER A 125 -20.78 11.78 28.57
N GLU A 126 -20.72 11.27 29.80
CA GLU A 126 -21.76 10.45 30.39
C GLU A 126 -22.95 11.30 30.85
N ASP A 127 -24.13 10.69 30.92
CA ASP A 127 -25.26 11.32 31.59
C ASP A 127 -25.06 11.29 33.12
N LEU A 128 -24.72 12.45 33.67
CA LEU A 128 -24.52 12.63 35.10
C LEU A 128 -25.83 12.97 35.85
N ASN A 129 -26.92 13.33 35.15
CA ASN A 129 -28.18 13.82 35.73
C ASN A 129 -27.99 14.83 36.89
N LYS A 130 -26.96 15.68 36.77
CA LYS A 130 -26.43 16.53 37.85
C LYS A 130 -26.29 17.97 37.36
N ALA A 131 -26.84 18.91 38.14
CA ALA A 131 -26.65 20.32 37.92
C ALA A 131 -25.19 20.75 38.17
N ASN A 132 -24.69 21.70 37.39
CA ASN A 132 -23.40 22.38 37.59
C ASN A 132 -22.14 21.47 37.46
N ALA A 133 -22.29 20.31 36.80
CA ALA A 133 -21.19 19.37 36.57
C ALA A 133 -20.14 19.90 35.58
N TYR A 134 -20.50 20.82 34.68
CA TYR A 134 -19.69 21.27 33.55
C TYR A 134 -19.28 22.74 33.68
N PHE A 135 -18.12 23.10 33.12
CA PHE A 135 -17.62 24.46 32.98
C PHE A 135 -16.75 24.59 31.71
N VAL A 136 -16.48 25.82 31.27
CA VAL A 136 -15.53 26.11 30.19
C VAL A 136 -14.18 26.48 30.78
N LYS A 137 -13.10 25.91 30.24
CA LYS A 137 -11.72 26.32 30.50
C LYS A 137 -11.22 27.10 29.30
N MET A 138 -10.73 28.32 29.53
CA MET A 138 -9.95 29.08 28.55
C MET A 138 -8.48 29.06 28.95
N ILE A 139 -7.62 28.72 28.01
CA ILE A 139 -6.16 28.91 28.11
C ILE A 139 -5.83 30.09 27.21
N ALA A 140 -5.41 31.21 27.78
CA ALA A 140 -5.04 32.42 27.06
C ALA A 140 -3.52 32.64 27.10
N VAL A 141 -2.95 33.12 25.99
CA VAL A 141 -1.51 33.42 25.87
C VAL A 141 -1.32 34.94 25.92
N ALA A 142 -0.44 35.42 26.79
CA ALA A 142 -0.12 36.84 26.89
C ALA A 142 0.90 37.28 25.81
N LYS A 143 0.80 38.52 25.34
CA LYS A 143 1.69 39.10 24.31
C LYS A 143 3.16 39.20 24.76
N THR A 144 3.39 39.13 26.07
CA THR A 144 4.71 39.13 26.72
C THR A 144 5.26 37.72 26.97
N GLY A 145 4.55 36.67 26.56
CA GLY A 145 4.82 35.29 26.96
C GLY A 145 4.08 34.87 28.23
N GLY A 146 4.09 33.57 28.50
CA GLY A 146 3.33 32.95 29.60
C GLY A 146 1.86 32.69 29.28
N GLN A 147 1.18 31.96 30.19
CA GLN A 147 -0.21 31.54 30.03
C GLN A 147 -1.07 32.00 31.21
N PHE A 148 -2.28 32.46 30.90
CA PHE A 148 -3.33 32.76 31.87
C PHE A 148 -4.50 31.79 31.65
N ILE A 149 -4.83 30.99 32.65
CA ILE A 149 -5.91 30.00 32.59
C ILE A 149 -7.09 30.51 33.41
N VAL A 150 -8.27 30.57 32.79
CA VAL A 150 -9.49 31.07 33.44
C VAL A 150 -10.67 30.16 33.12
N TYR A 151 -11.52 30.00 34.12
CA TYR A 151 -12.67 29.09 34.07
C TYR A 151 -13.98 29.87 34.12
N SER A 152 -15.02 29.34 33.47
CA SER A 152 -16.37 29.89 33.59
C SER A 152 -17.06 29.44 34.87
N ASP A 153 -18.10 30.15 35.28
CA ASP A 153 -19.11 29.59 36.17
C ASP A 153 -19.68 28.29 35.56
N ARG A 154 -20.19 27.44 36.45
CA ARG A 154 -20.65 26.08 36.15
C ARG A 154 -22.08 26.07 35.63
N PHE A 155 -22.34 25.10 34.76
CA PHE A 155 -23.63 24.87 34.11
C PHE A 155 -23.86 23.36 33.89
N SER A 156 -24.98 23.02 33.26
CA SER A 156 -25.51 21.66 33.15
C SER A 156 -25.78 21.28 31.70
N TYR A 157 -25.61 20.00 31.34
CA TYR A 157 -26.06 19.45 30.06
C TYR A 157 -27.15 18.41 30.25
N ALA A 158 -28.24 18.55 29.49
CA ALA A 158 -29.28 17.53 29.34
C ALA A 158 -29.02 16.68 28.08
N GLY A 159 -29.26 15.36 28.17
CA GLY A 159 -29.25 14.47 27.00
C GLY A 159 -27.89 13.95 26.54
N MET A 160 -26.86 14.01 27.40
CA MET A 160 -25.60 13.26 27.21
C MET A 160 -25.85 11.74 27.17
N LYS A 161 -25.00 10.98 26.48
CA LYS A 161 -25.22 9.55 26.14
C LYS A 161 -23.94 8.69 26.10
N GLY A 162 -22.78 9.27 26.40
CA GLY A 162 -21.53 8.51 26.56
C GLY A 162 -21.63 7.46 27.67
N LYS A 163 -20.76 6.45 27.61
CA LYS A 163 -20.66 5.38 28.61
C LYS A 163 -19.19 5.08 28.88
N ASN A 164 -18.80 5.07 30.16
CA ASN A 164 -17.42 4.81 30.61
C ASN A 164 -16.38 5.74 29.95
N ILE A 165 -16.73 7.04 29.83
CA ILE A 165 -15.88 8.09 29.23
C ILE A 165 -15.18 8.92 30.31
N LEU A 166 -15.78 9.03 31.50
CA LEU A 166 -15.25 9.85 32.58
C LEU A 166 -14.45 9.02 33.58
N ASN A 167 -13.30 9.53 33.99
CA ASN A 167 -12.50 8.94 35.06
C ASN A 167 -13.38 8.84 36.34
N PRO A 168 -13.48 7.67 37.01
CA PRO A 168 -14.32 7.49 38.19
C PRO A 168 -14.09 8.52 39.31
N VAL A 169 -12.86 9.03 39.47
CA VAL A 169 -12.52 10.08 40.44
C VAL A 169 -13.13 11.43 40.03
N VAL A 170 -12.96 11.83 38.77
CA VAL A 170 -13.52 13.07 38.22
C VAL A 170 -15.05 13.02 38.20
N LYS A 171 -15.63 11.85 37.89
CA LYS A 171 -17.07 11.61 37.97
C LYS A 171 -17.60 11.78 39.39
N ALA A 172 -16.90 11.24 40.40
CA ALA A 172 -17.26 11.44 41.80
C ALA A 172 -17.15 12.92 42.22
N ALA A 173 -16.11 13.62 41.78
CA ALA A 173 -15.91 15.04 42.03
C ALA A 173 -17.04 15.90 41.43
N ALA A 174 -17.37 15.71 40.14
CA ALA A 174 -18.47 16.41 39.47
C ALA A 174 -19.83 16.17 40.14
N LEU A 175 -20.07 14.97 40.68
CA LEU A 175 -21.28 14.63 41.42
C LEU A 175 -21.33 15.27 42.84
N ALA A 176 -20.17 15.62 43.42
CA ALA A 176 -20.07 16.23 44.75
C ALA A 176 -20.32 17.76 44.76
N VAL A 177 -20.16 18.45 43.63
CA VAL A 177 -20.39 19.91 43.51
C VAL A 177 -21.84 20.29 43.83
N THR A 178 -22.05 21.42 44.51
CA THR A 178 -23.40 21.91 44.89
C THR A 178 -23.67 23.37 44.55
N ASP A 179 -22.62 24.18 44.35
CA ASP A 179 -22.69 25.58 43.91
C ASP A 179 -22.53 25.72 42.38
N THR A 180 -22.41 26.96 41.89
CA THR A 180 -22.17 27.30 40.48
C THR A 180 -20.75 27.81 40.20
N ALA A 181 -19.83 27.78 41.17
CA ALA A 181 -18.52 28.43 41.05
C ALA A 181 -17.52 27.57 40.28
N GLY A 182 -16.91 28.13 39.23
CA GLY A 182 -15.79 27.50 38.54
C GLY A 182 -14.53 27.37 39.43
N PRO A 183 -13.51 26.63 38.99
CA PRO A 183 -12.18 26.68 39.59
C PRO A 183 -11.60 28.11 39.57
N ALA A 184 -10.65 28.39 40.47
CA ALA A 184 -9.93 29.66 40.47
C ALA A 184 -9.03 29.80 39.24
N ALA A 185 -8.81 31.02 38.76
CA ALA A 185 -7.89 31.29 37.66
C ALA A 185 -6.42 31.08 38.08
N GLU A 186 -5.58 30.68 37.12
CA GLU A 186 -4.15 30.43 37.29
C GLU A 186 -3.37 31.39 36.39
N ASP A 187 -2.52 32.24 36.99
CA ASP A 187 -1.75 33.25 36.26
C ASP A 187 -0.26 32.88 36.25
N ASN A 188 0.21 32.45 35.08
CA ASN A 188 1.60 32.07 34.80
C ASN A 188 2.21 33.04 33.76
N THR A 189 1.89 34.34 33.85
CA THR A 189 2.38 35.38 32.92
C THR A 189 3.60 36.16 33.40
N ALA A 190 4.19 35.79 34.54
CA ALA A 190 5.13 36.66 35.27
C ALA A 190 6.44 36.02 35.80
N GLU A 191 6.78 34.77 35.47
CA GLU A 191 8.06 34.19 35.89
C GLU A 191 9.22 34.53 34.92
N ASP A 192 10.27 35.17 35.46
CA ASP A 192 11.57 35.54 34.85
C ASP A 192 11.59 36.15 33.43
N ALA A 193 11.22 37.43 33.35
CA ALA A 193 11.50 38.28 32.20
C ALA A 193 12.95 38.82 32.20
N THR A 194 13.90 38.06 31.64
CA THR A 194 15.21 38.60 31.21
C THR A 194 15.16 39.04 29.74
N ALA A 195 14.91 40.34 29.53
CA ALA A 195 14.74 40.89 28.20
C ALA A 195 16.07 41.00 27.40
N THR A 196 16.18 40.25 26.31
CA THR A 196 17.01 40.61 25.16
C THR A 196 16.10 40.97 23.99
N THR A 197 16.21 42.19 23.50
CA THR A 197 15.51 42.64 22.29
C THR A 197 16.08 41.94 21.06
N ASP A 198 15.29 41.16 20.34
CA ASP A 198 15.52 40.98 18.91
C ASP A 198 14.26 40.64 18.10
N THR A 199 14.43 40.69 16.79
CA THR A 199 13.40 40.71 15.75
C THR A 199 12.68 39.34 15.62
N PRO A 200 11.34 39.28 15.42
CA PRO A 200 10.60 38.02 15.44
C PRO A 200 10.96 37.09 14.27
N ASN A 201 11.80 36.08 14.52
CA ASN A 201 11.97 34.95 13.63
C ASN A 201 12.50 33.70 14.37
N GLY A 202 11.66 32.66 14.45
CA GLY A 202 12.00 31.32 14.95
C GLY A 202 12.14 31.18 16.47
N ASP A 203 11.15 30.54 17.13
CA ASP A 203 11.41 29.80 18.37
C ASP A 203 10.28 28.83 18.78
N VAL A 204 10.18 27.67 18.11
CA VAL A 204 9.34 26.54 18.58
C VAL A 204 10.14 25.59 19.49
N TYR A 205 11.47 25.71 19.46
CA TYR A 205 12.40 24.74 20.05
C TYR A 205 12.71 25.01 21.53
N ASN A 206 12.48 26.24 22.02
CA ASN A 206 12.75 26.63 23.42
C ASN A 206 11.59 26.37 24.39
N VAL A 207 10.48 25.75 23.94
CA VAL A 207 9.35 25.35 24.80
C VAL A 207 9.52 23.89 25.24
N GLN A 208 9.35 23.57 26.53
CA GLN A 208 9.40 22.18 27.01
C GLN A 208 8.37 21.29 26.29
N TYR A 209 8.78 20.09 25.87
CA TYR A 209 7.97 19.15 25.07
C TYR A 209 6.58 18.85 25.64
N THR A 210 6.46 18.75 26.97
CA THR A 210 5.20 18.55 27.70
C THR A 210 4.24 19.73 27.61
N MET A 211 4.75 20.94 27.35
CA MET A 211 4.01 22.21 27.27
C MET A 211 3.69 22.64 25.84
N GLN A 212 4.27 21.99 24.82
CA GLN A 212 3.99 22.30 23.42
C GLN A 212 2.59 21.85 22.99
N THR A 213 1.91 22.67 22.19
CA THR A 213 0.57 22.41 21.65
C THR A 213 0.54 22.61 20.14
N GLY A 214 -0.25 21.78 19.45
CA GLY A 214 -0.23 21.63 18.00
C GLY A 214 -0.30 20.14 17.61
N LEU A 215 -0.33 19.85 16.31
CA LEU A 215 -0.26 18.49 15.77
C LEU A 215 1.17 17.92 15.83
N THR A 216 2.18 18.77 15.62
CA THR A 216 3.60 18.43 15.74
C THR A 216 4.17 18.94 17.07
N ARG A 217 5.07 18.18 17.68
CA ARG A 217 5.83 18.57 18.89
C ARG A 217 7.29 18.14 18.77
N TYR A 218 8.19 18.97 19.27
CA TYR A 218 9.64 18.82 19.13
C TYR A 218 10.24 18.47 20.49
N ALA A 219 10.79 17.26 20.63
CA ALA A 219 11.52 16.88 21.84
C ALA A 219 12.83 17.69 21.94
N PRO A 220 13.27 18.11 23.13
CA PRO A 220 14.55 18.79 23.29
C PRO A 220 15.68 17.84 22.87
N MET A 221 16.46 18.26 21.87
CA MET A 221 17.60 17.50 21.38
C MET A 221 18.65 17.35 22.49
N GLN A 222 19.34 16.20 22.55
CA GLN A 222 20.46 16.00 23.48
C GLN A 222 21.49 17.13 23.26
N PRO A 223 21.93 17.85 24.32
CA PRO A 223 22.93 18.89 24.17
C PRO A 223 24.22 18.29 23.63
N VAL A 224 24.77 18.90 22.58
CA VAL A 224 25.98 18.40 21.90
C VAL A 224 27.12 18.23 22.92
N PRO A 225 27.75 17.05 23.01
CA PRO A 225 28.85 16.84 23.94
C PRO A 225 29.97 17.87 23.71
N PRO A 226 30.56 18.47 24.78
CA PRO A 226 31.63 19.44 24.61
C PRO A 226 32.81 18.79 23.89
N THR A 227 33.34 19.47 22.87
CA THR A 227 34.38 18.97 21.94
C THR A 227 35.77 18.76 22.59
N LYS A 228 35.86 18.82 23.93
CA LYS A 228 37.02 18.42 24.72
C LYS A 228 36.57 17.62 25.95
N ILE A 229 36.96 16.34 25.98
CA ILE A 229 36.88 15.52 27.18
C ILE A 229 37.98 15.95 28.15
N THR A 230 37.63 16.55 29.29
CA THR A 230 38.54 16.75 30.41
C THR A 230 38.46 15.55 31.36
N ALA A 231 39.57 14.79 31.45
CA ALA A 231 39.59 13.40 31.92
C ALA A 231 39.42 13.18 33.45
N THR A 232 38.81 14.11 34.18
CA THR A 232 38.87 14.16 35.67
C THR A 232 37.57 14.45 36.40
N ASN A 233 36.40 14.50 35.73
CA ASN A 233 35.12 14.81 36.41
C ASN A 233 33.99 13.83 36.08
N MET A 234 34.10 12.59 36.57
CA MET A 234 33.03 11.58 36.46
C MET A 234 31.90 11.79 37.48
N LYS A 235 31.15 12.89 37.36
CA LYS A 235 29.80 12.98 37.93
C LYS A 235 28.77 12.67 36.84
N PRO A 236 27.85 11.70 37.05
CA PRO A 236 26.67 11.58 36.21
C PRO A 236 25.88 12.90 36.23
N LEU A 237 25.46 13.40 35.06
CA LEU A 237 24.73 14.68 34.98
C LEU A 237 23.31 14.60 35.59
N TYR A 238 22.78 13.39 35.81
CA TYR A 238 21.43 13.15 36.30
C TYR A 238 21.39 12.02 37.33
N PRO A 239 20.52 12.08 38.36
CA PRO A 239 20.23 10.94 39.24
C PRO A 239 19.41 9.88 38.49
N THR A 240 19.62 8.60 38.81
CA THR A 240 18.84 7.49 38.22
C THR A 240 17.40 7.50 38.73
N SER A 241 16.44 7.83 37.86
CA SER A 241 15.01 7.74 38.17
C SER A 241 14.50 6.30 38.06
N SER A 242 13.98 5.75 39.15
CA SER A 242 13.40 4.42 39.22
C SER A 242 11.94 4.40 38.75
N VAL A 243 11.72 4.45 37.44
CA VAL A 243 10.38 4.42 36.84
C VAL A 243 9.82 2.98 36.80
N GLN A 244 8.72 2.71 37.52
CA GLN A 244 7.89 1.52 37.28
C GLN A 244 6.97 1.78 36.08
N ILE A 245 7.23 1.11 34.95
CA ILE A 245 6.61 1.45 33.66
C ILE A 245 5.14 0.98 33.54
N ALA A 246 4.73 -0.09 34.22
CA ALA A 246 3.32 -0.52 34.27
C ALA A 246 3.00 -1.44 35.47
N LYS A 247 1.71 -1.54 35.82
CA LYS A 247 1.13 -2.59 36.68
C LYS A 247 -0.13 -3.28 36.13
N THR A 248 -0.62 -2.85 34.97
CA THR A 248 -1.83 -3.40 34.30
C THR A 248 -1.63 -3.45 32.78
N ARG A 249 -2.53 -4.13 32.06
CA ARG A 249 -2.46 -4.26 30.60
C ARG A 249 -2.78 -2.92 29.92
N LEU A 250 -1.92 -2.49 29.00
CA LEU A 250 -2.17 -1.35 28.12
C LEU A 250 -3.20 -1.70 27.03
N PRO A 251 -3.97 -0.71 26.52
CA PRO A 251 -4.75 -0.87 25.29
C PRO A 251 -3.84 -0.94 24.04
N ILE A 252 -4.44 -1.24 22.89
CA ILE A 252 -3.74 -1.35 21.60
C ILE A 252 -3.07 0.00 21.26
N PRO A 253 -1.78 0.02 20.84
CA PRO A 253 -1.08 1.26 20.52
C PRO A 253 -1.62 1.90 19.22
N SER A 254 -1.91 3.19 19.28
CA SER A 254 -1.96 4.05 18.10
C SER A 254 -0.54 4.34 17.61
N GLN A 255 -0.26 4.17 16.32
CA GLN A 255 0.99 4.68 15.75
C GLN A 255 1.04 6.22 15.88
N LEU A 256 2.23 6.72 16.20
CA LEU A 256 2.57 8.14 16.23
C LEU A 256 3.82 8.30 15.37
N THR A 257 3.64 8.95 14.23
CA THR A 257 4.69 9.31 13.29
C THR A 257 5.49 10.51 13.82
N THR A 258 6.78 10.56 13.52
CA THR A 258 7.74 11.56 14.01
C THR A 258 8.40 12.22 12.80
N LEU A 259 8.21 13.53 12.64
CA LEU A 259 8.75 14.28 11.50
C LEU A 259 10.00 15.07 11.91
N THR A 260 11.15 14.69 11.37
CA THR A 260 12.44 15.39 11.58
C THR A 260 12.64 16.48 10.53
N ALA A 261 12.99 17.70 10.95
CA ALA A 261 13.14 18.83 10.03
C ALA A 261 14.51 18.83 9.31
N SER A 262 14.49 19.04 7.99
CA SER A 262 15.69 19.17 7.14
C SER A 262 16.53 20.41 7.49
N GLN A 263 17.86 20.29 7.46
CA GLN A 263 18.75 21.43 7.73
C GLN A 263 18.85 22.37 6.52
N THR A 264 18.21 23.54 6.60
CA THR A 264 18.48 24.66 5.68
C THR A 264 19.80 25.34 6.06
N TYR A 265 20.86 25.13 5.28
CA TYR A 265 22.11 25.89 5.38
C TYR A 265 22.17 26.96 4.28
N SER A 266 22.59 28.18 4.64
CA SER A 266 22.84 29.27 3.69
C SER A 266 24.33 29.41 3.43
N VAL A 267 24.75 29.25 2.17
CA VAL A 267 26.15 29.47 1.76
C VAL A 267 26.31 30.88 1.23
N SER A 268 27.08 31.71 1.93
CA SER A 268 27.57 33.00 1.42
C SER A 268 29.02 32.86 0.94
N SER A 269 29.21 32.74 -0.37
CA SER A 269 30.55 32.78 -0.97
C SER A 269 31.06 34.22 -1.01
N MET A 270 31.92 34.60 -0.07
CA MET A 270 32.81 35.75 -0.24
C MET A 270 34.02 35.32 -1.06
N GLU A 271 34.41 36.11 -2.07
CA GLU A 271 35.66 35.87 -2.79
C GLU A 271 36.85 36.01 -1.83
N ASN A 272 37.76 35.02 -1.86
CA ASN A 272 39.01 35.12 -1.12
C ASN A 272 39.96 36.10 -1.82
N THR A 273 39.97 37.35 -1.35
CA THR A 273 40.84 38.41 -1.86
C THR A 273 42.31 38.28 -1.42
N VAL A 274 42.66 37.24 -0.64
CA VAL A 274 44.04 36.94 -0.26
C VAL A 274 44.69 36.05 -1.32
N ALA A 275 45.78 36.54 -1.92
CA ALA A 275 46.58 35.78 -2.88
C ALA A 275 47.08 34.45 -2.27
N ALA A 276 47.09 33.39 -3.08
CA ALA A 276 47.45 32.06 -2.62
C ALA A 276 48.85 32.01 -1.97
N ALA A 277 48.93 31.48 -0.75
CA ALA A 277 50.19 31.28 -0.05
C ALA A 277 51.08 30.30 -0.81
N SER A 278 52.39 30.58 -0.87
CA SER A 278 53.38 29.68 -1.44
C SER A 278 53.39 28.33 -0.72
N HIS A 279 53.55 27.24 -1.47
CA HIS A 279 53.62 25.88 -0.92
C HIS A 279 54.59 25.77 0.27
N ALA A 280 54.20 24.99 1.28
CA ALA A 280 55.02 24.73 2.45
C ALA A 280 56.38 24.11 2.04
N THR A 281 57.47 24.75 2.46
CA THR A 281 58.86 24.32 2.18
C THR A 281 59.46 23.48 3.30
N ASP A 282 58.64 23.04 4.25
CA ASP A 282 59.04 22.34 5.46
C ASP A 282 58.66 20.84 5.40
N ASP A 283 58.73 20.18 6.54
CA ASP A 283 58.53 18.74 6.67
C ASP A 283 57.05 18.30 6.44
N MET A 284 56.10 19.23 6.23
CA MET A 284 54.74 18.91 5.76
C MET A 284 54.67 18.60 4.27
N ALA A 285 55.65 19.04 3.47
CA ALA A 285 55.66 18.86 2.01
C ALA A 285 55.64 17.38 1.54
N LYS A 286 55.97 16.44 2.43
CA LYS A 286 55.90 14.99 2.14
C LYS A 286 54.49 14.40 2.24
N PHE A 287 53.58 15.03 2.98
CA PHE A 287 52.19 14.56 3.16
C PHE A 287 51.21 15.11 2.13
N LEU A 288 51.62 16.10 1.31
CA LEU A 288 50.77 16.78 0.33
C LEU A 288 51.06 16.38 -1.13
N ARG A 289 51.74 15.25 -1.36
CA ARG A 289 51.91 14.68 -2.71
C ARG A 289 50.74 13.74 -3.04
N PRO A 290 50.03 13.92 -4.17
CA PRO A 290 48.97 12.99 -4.58
C PRO A 290 49.59 11.68 -5.10
N GLY A 291 49.82 10.71 -4.22
CA GLY A 291 50.47 9.45 -4.63
C GLY A 291 50.78 8.40 -3.58
N SER A 292 50.14 8.38 -2.40
CA SER A 292 50.39 7.32 -1.39
C SER A 292 49.23 7.11 -0.41
N PHE A 293 48.29 6.24 -0.75
CA PHE A 293 47.36 5.63 0.22
C PHE A 293 47.15 4.13 -0.09
N ALA A 294 48.21 3.36 0.15
CA ALA A 294 48.17 1.92 0.26
C ALA A 294 49.04 1.51 1.48
N ALA A 295 48.66 0.42 2.15
CA ALA A 295 49.31 -0.12 3.35
C ALA A 295 49.29 0.76 4.62
N MET A 296 48.13 0.83 5.29
CA MET A 296 48.12 0.83 6.77
C MET A 296 46.86 0.18 7.38
N ALA A 297 46.65 -1.11 7.09
CA ALA A 297 45.58 -1.91 7.69
C ALA A 297 45.91 -3.42 7.69
N GLN A 298 46.94 -3.84 8.45
CA GLN A 298 47.14 -5.27 8.77
C GLN A 298 47.85 -5.46 10.11
N MET A 299 47.10 -5.95 11.09
CA MET A 299 47.63 -6.67 12.26
C MET A 299 46.53 -7.57 12.84
N ASN A 300 46.94 -8.72 13.38
CA ASN A 300 46.12 -9.73 14.07
C ASN A 300 45.01 -10.39 13.23
N ASN A 301 45.37 -11.45 12.50
CA ASN A 301 45.30 -12.79 13.08
C ASN A 301 46.27 -13.75 12.36
N ASP A 302 46.67 -14.81 13.06
CA ASP A 302 47.78 -15.69 12.70
C ASP A 302 47.39 -16.94 11.88
N VAL A 303 48.43 -17.70 11.50
CA VAL A 303 48.43 -19.14 11.12
C VAL A 303 48.28 -19.49 9.62
N GLU A 304 49.46 -19.78 9.04
CA GLU A 304 49.77 -20.79 7.99
C GLU A 304 49.56 -20.58 6.46
N TYR A 305 50.71 -20.35 5.83
CA TYR A 305 51.33 -21.15 4.74
C TYR A 305 51.28 -20.76 3.24
N PHE A 306 52.50 -20.84 2.68
CA PHE A 306 52.97 -20.99 1.30
C PHE A 306 52.72 -19.93 0.20
N ARG A 307 53.88 -19.41 -0.28
CA ARG A 307 54.10 -18.67 -1.53
C ARG A 307 53.79 -19.54 -2.77
N TRP A 308 53.58 -18.89 -3.92
CA TRP A 308 54.61 -18.76 -4.98
C TRP A 308 54.38 -17.50 -5.85
N ARG A 309 55.39 -17.09 -6.63
CA ARG A 309 55.37 -15.91 -7.51
C ARG A 309 55.00 -16.25 -8.96
N ILE A 310 54.74 -15.24 -9.79
CA ILE A 310 55.66 -14.88 -10.89
C ILE A 310 55.45 -13.40 -11.34
N ASP A 311 56.56 -12.75 -11.68
CA ASP A 311 56.72 -11.36 -12.14
C ASP A 311 56.22 -11.21 -13.61
N GLY A 312 55.64 -10.10 -14.11
CA GLY A 312 56.19 -8.74 -14.32
C GLY A 312 56.38 -8.47 -15.85
N PRO A 313 56.75 -7.26 -16.34
CA PRO A 313 56.73 -5.90 -15.79
C PRO A 313 55.96 -4.88 -16.69
N SER A 314 56.11 -3.56 -16.45
CA SER A 314 55.43 -2.45 -17.17
C SER A 314 56.38 -1.47 -17.87
N LEU A 315 55.86 -0.57 -18.71
CA LEU A 315 56.56 0.60 -19.31
C LEU A 315 55.57 1.75 -19.62
N PHE A 316 56.06 2.99 -19.81
CA PHE A 316 55.32 4.23 -19.46
C PHE A 316 55.81 5.49 -20.24
N ILE A 317 55.03 6.60 -20.23
CA ILE A 317 55.38 8.05 -20.43
C ILE A 317 55.01 8.78 -21.77
N ASN A 318 54.05 9.73 -21.66
CA ASN A 318 53.84 11.12 -22.21
C ASN A 318 54.11 11.49 -23.71
N GLN A 319 53.19 12.12 -24.49
CA GLN A 319 52.67 13.52 -24.47
C GLN A 319 53.76 14.62 -24.64
N PRO A 320 53.57 15.74 -25.43
CA PRO A 320 52.38 16.63 -25.35
C PRO A 320 51.91 17.46 -26.62
N GLU A 321 50.70 18.06 -26.47
CA GLU A 321 50.23 19.43 -26.88
C GLU A 321 49.99 19.95 -28.34
N SER A 322 48.73 20.42 -28.56
CA SER A 322 48.31 21.78 -29.03
C SER A 322 47.50 22.01 -30.35
N SER A 323 46.45 22.84 -30.21
CA SER A 323 45.94 23.90 -31.13
C SER A 323 45.22 23.66 -32.49
N CYS A 324 43.88 23.69 -32.43
CA CYS A 324 42.96 24.61 -33.16
C CYS A 324 42.78 24.62 -34.72
N ALA A 325 41.65 24.03 -35.16
CA ALA A 325 40.67 24.49 -36.18
C ALA A 325 41.08 24.93 -37.62
N ARG A 326 40.52 24.23 -38.64
CA ARG A 326 39.48 24.77 -39.58
C ARG A 326 38.98 23.79 -40.69
N LEU A 327 37.68 23.92 -40.99
CA LEU A 327 37.00 23.79 -42.31
C LEU A 327 37.01 22.47 -43.14
N HIS A 328 35.82 21.85 -43.15
CA HIS A 328 35.01 21.45 -44.32
C HIS A 328 35.26 20.20 -45.20
N THR A 329 34.13 19.54 -45.50
CA THR A 329 33.78 18.74 -46.70
C THR A 329 34.63 17.52 -47.09
N THR A 330 34.19 16.35 -46.62
CA THR A 330 33.65 15.29 -47.50
C THR A 330 32.68 14.37 -46.75
N LEU A 331 31.40 14.44 -47.09
CA LEU A 331 30.39 13.45 -46.65
C LEU A 331 29.19 13.50 -47.61
N ASN A 332 29.14 12.60 -48.60
CA ASN A 332 27.96 12.43 -49.44
C ASN A 332 27.95 11.08 -50.19
N ILE A 333 26.86 10.32 -50.00
CA ILE A 333 26.19 9.42 -50.97
C ILE A 333 27.01 8.23 -51.54
N GLN A 334 26.82 7.05 -50.94
CA GLN A 334 26.40 5.79 -51.59
C GLN A 334 26.24 4.72 -50.47
N ALA A 335 25.09 4.12 -50.18
CA ALA A 335 23.75 4.14 -50.79
C ALA A 335 23.56 3.37 -52.12
N LEU A 336 24.37 2.33 -52.40
CA LEU A 336 24.04 1.36 -53.45
C LEU A 336 24.74 -0.01 -53.30
N LEU A 337 24.18 -0.97 -52.53
CA LEU A 337 24.40 -2.44 -52.71
C LEU A 337 23.57 -3.32 -51.74
N MET A 338 22.24 -3.37 -51.90
CA MET A 338 21.36 -4.42 -51.32
C MET A 338 19.97 -4.43 -52.02
N ARG A 339 19.95 -4.38 -53.36
CA ARG A 339 18.74 -4.56 -54.19
C ARG A 339 19.05 -5.12 -55.60
N THR A 340 19.19 -6.44 -55.70
CA THR A 340 18.94 -7.22 -56.94
C THR A 340 18.88 -8.71 -56.59
N LEU A 341 18.03 -9.47 -57.30
CA LEU A 341 17.74 -10.90 -57.11
C LEU A 341 17.07 -11.24 -55.76
N LEU A 342 15.84 -11.74 -55.66
CA LEU A 342 14.75 -12.02 -56.62
C LEU A 342 13.42 -11.71 -55.88
N PRO A 343 12.33 -11.30 -56.57
CA PRO A 343 11.31 -12.32 -56.87
C PRO A 343 10.53 -12.13 -58.18
N HIS A 344 10.34 -13.26 -58.89
CA HIS A 344 9.18 -13.57 -59.73
C HIS A 344 8.69 -14.97 -59.23
N ILE A 345 7.44 -15.40 -59.36
CA ILE A 345 6.36 -15.02 -60.29
C ILE A 345 5.01 -14.96 -59.52
N SER A 346 4.12 -14.04 -59.89
CA SER A 346 2.67 -14.31 -59.80
C SER A 346 1.94 -13.76 -61.04
N ARG A 347 1.27 -14.64 -61.81
CA ARG A 347 0.29 -14.25 -62.85
C ARG A 347 -0.47 -15.44 -63.45
N SER A 348 -1.63 -15.74 -62.88
CA SER A 348 -2.82 -16.20 -63.63
C SER A 348 -4.04 -16.18 -62.71
N LEU A 349 -5.28 -15.93 -63.13
CA LEU A 349 -5.90 -14.89 -63.96
C LEU A 349 -7.39 -15.29 -64.09
N ARG A 350 -8.27 -14.54 -63.41
CA ARG A 350 -9.70 -14.29 -63.75
C ARG A 350 -10.73 -15.44 -63.85
N HIS A 351 -11.83 -15.19 -63.11
CA HIS A 351 -13.25 -15.41 -63.44
C HIS A 351 -13.78 -16.82 -63.77
N THR A 352 -14.82 -17.20 -63.01
CA THR A 352 -16.18 -17.29 -63.56
C THR A 352 -17.17 -16.70 -62.53
N LEU A 353 -18.36 -16.24 -62.97
CA LEU A 353 -19.38 -15.58 -62.14
C LEU A 353 -20.62 -16.48 -61.97
N ARG A 354 -21.25 -16.49 -60.78
CA ARG A 354 -22.63 -16.00 -60.54
C ARG A 354 -23.20 -16.35 -59.14
N ARG A 355 -23.96 -15.38 -58.60
CA ARG A 355 -25.21 -15.41 -57.77
C ARG A 355 -25.64 -16.75 -57.10
N ALA A 356 -26.24 -16.78 -55.91
CA ALA A 356 -27.03 -15.75 -55.21
C ALA A 356 -26.99 -15.85 -53.66
N ALA A 357 -27.81 -15.03 -52.97
CA ALA A 357 -28.06 -15.01 -51.52
C ALA A 357 -29.59 -15.21 -51.27
N PRO A 358 -30.14 -15.05 -50.04
CA PRO A 358 -29.89 -15.85 -48.82
C PRO A 358 -31.17 -16.34 -48.09
N ALA A 359 -31.01 -17.25 -47.11
CA ALA A 359 -31.97 -17.59 -46.03
C ALA A 359 -33.32 -18.26 -46.45
N PRO A 360 -34.18 -18.78 -45.53
CA PRO A 360 -34.06 -18.92 -44.07
C PRO A 360 -34.25 -20.37 -43.52
N ALA A 361 -34.40 -20.48 -42.19
CA ALA A 361 -34.79 -21.67 -41.40
C ALA A 361 -36.31 -22.02 -41.58
N PRO A 362 -36.95 -23.06 -40.95
CA PRO A 362 -36.55 -23.75 -39.71
C PRO A 362 -36.95 -25.24 -39.43
N ALA A 363 -36.48 -25.74 -38.26
CA ALA A 363 -37.18 -26.60 -37.28
C ALA A 363 -37.36 -28.14 -37.42
N THR A 364 -37.45 -28.75 -36.22
CA THR A 364 -38.02 -30.07 -35.82
C THR A 364 -37.14 -31.34 -35.79
N ALA A 365 -37.58 -32.27 -34.93
CA ALA A 365 -37.23 -33.71 -34.80
C ALA A 365 -35.90 -34.15 -34.13
N THR A 366 -35.87 -34.15 -32.80
CA THR A 366 -35.40 -35.31 -31.98
C THR A 366 -36.43 -36.46 -32.04
N PRO A 367 -36.16 -37.68 -31.51
CA PRO A 367 -34.88 -38.27 -31.06
C PRO A 367 -34.61 -39.67 -31.68
N CYS A 368 -33.45 -40.28 -31.39
CA CYS A 368 -33.41 -41.71 -31.06
C CYS A 368 -32.16 -42.10 -30.25
N PHE A 369 -32.33 -43.00 -29.28
CA PHE A 369 -31.22 -43.70 -28.62
C PHE A 369 -30.80 -44.92 -29.44
N TYR A 370 -29.52 -45.29 -29.38
CA TYR A 370 -29.13 -46.71 -29.33
C TYR A 370 -27.86 -46.86 -28.47
N SER A 371 -27.85 -47.88 -27.61
CA SER A 371 -26.69 -48.33 -26.84
C SER A 371 -26.14 -49.63 -27.43
N LEU A 372 -24.89 -49.97 -27.07
CA LEU A 372 -24.16 -51.25 -27.10
C LEU A 372 -22.66 -50.88 -27.23
N SER A 373 -21.88 -50.78 -26.15
CA SER A 373 -21.28 -51.87 -25.34
C SER A 373 -20.12 -52.61 -26.04
N SER A 374 -18.92 -52.45 -25.47
CA SER A 374 -17.82 -53.43 -25.37
C SER A 374 -17.48 -54.34 -26.57
N GLU A 375 -16.22 -54.27 -27.03
CA GLU A 375 -15.22 -55.26 -26.60
C GLU A 375 -13.77 -54.79 -26.83
N SER A 376 -12.79 -55.62 -26.46
CA SER A 376 -11.37 -55.27 -26.32
C SER A 376 -10.49 -55.66 -27.51
N GLY A 377 -9.40 -54.92 -27.73
CA GLY A 377 -8.39 -55.20 -28.76
C GLY A 377 -7.07 -54.49 -28.46
N SER A 378 -5.95 -55.19 -28.55
CA SER A 378 -4.63 -54.74 -28.05
C SER A 378 -3.68 -54.29 -29.17
N TRP A 379 -3.11 -53.09 -28.98
CA TRP A 379 -1.78 -52.63 -29.44
C TRP A 379 -1.13 -53.25 -30.68
N THR A 380 -0.91 -52.44 -31.74
CA THR A 380 0.44 -51.97 -32.13
C THR A 380 0.43 -50.99 -33.32
N ASN A 381 1.44 -50.09 -33.33
CA ASN A 381 2.03 -49.45 -34.52
C ASN A 381 1.15 -48.69 -35.52
N ILE A 382 0.73 -47.46 -35.17
CA ILE A 382 0.93 -46.30 -36.05
C ILE A 382 1.61 -45.20 -35.23
N VAL A 383 2.78 -44.74 -35.68
CA VAL A 383 3.60 -43.70 -35.05
C VAL A 383 3.94 -42.65 -36.12
N ASN A 384 4.16 -41.40 -35.70
CA ASN A 384 4.54 -40.24 -36.53
C ASN A 384 3.44 -39.56 -37.37
N VAL A 385 2.35 -39.10 -36.72
CA VAL A 385 1.74 -37.79 -37.05
C VAL A 385 1.34 -37.09 -35.75
N ASN A 386 2.29 -36.35 -35.14
CA ASN A 386 2.08 -35.19 -34.26
C ASN A 386 3.40 -34.79 -33.58
N VAL A 387 4.18 -33.96 -34.28
CA VAL A 387 5.21 -33.10 -33.68
C VAL A 387 4.99 -31.73 -34.32
N ASP A 388 4.74 -30.72 -33.49
CA ASP A 388 4.40 -29.30 -33.79
C ASP A 388 3.01 -28.81 -33.30
N VAL A 389 2.58 -29.27 -32.11
CA VAL A 389 1.50 -28.61 -31.33
C VAL A 389 1.93 -28.43 -29.87
N LYS A 390 2.95 -27.59 -29.64
CA LYS A 390 3.33 -27.12 -28.29
C LYS A 390 3.62 -25.60 -28.22
N MET A 391 2.99 -24.82 -29.10
CA MET A 391 3.05 -23.35 -29.15
C MET A 391 1.67 -22.76 -29.50
N ALA A 392 0.73 -22.80 -28.56
CA ALA A 392 -0.62 -22.24 -28.72
C ALA A 392 -0.90 -21.03 -27.81
N ILE A 393 0.10 -20.53 -27.07
CA ILE A 393 -0.02 -19.45 -26.07
C ILE A 393 1.00 -18.36 -26.40
N ALA A 394 0.78 -17.66 -27.51
CA ALA A 394 1.61 -16.51 -27.92
C ALA A 394 0.87 -15.49 -28.81
N GLU A 395 -0.36 -15.76 -29.24
CA GLU A 395 -1.02 -15.01 -30.31
C GLU A 395 -1.60 -13.67 -29.84
N ASN A 396 -0.67 -12.73 -29.72
CA ASN A 396 -0.83 -11.33 -30.14
C ASN A 396 -1.40 -10.33 -29.12
N TYR A 397 -1.04 -10.49 -27.84
CA TYR A 397 -1.27 -9.46 -26.82
C TYR A 397 -0.62 -8.10 -27.20
N GLU A 398 0.54 -8.09 -27.87
CA GLU A 398 1.22 -6.84 -28.26
C GLU A 398 0.45 -6.00 -29.28
N GLU A 399 -0.25 -6.56 -30.29
CA GLU A 399 -1.10 -5.74 -31.19
C GLU A 399 -2.32 -5.18 -30.45
N VAL A 400 -2.86 -5.88 -29.44
CA VAL A 400 -3.92 -5.33 -28.58
C VAL A 400 -3.41 -4.14 -27.76
N LEU A 401 -2.19 -4.24 -27.21
CA LEU A 401 -1.54 -3.17 -26.43
C LEU A 401 -0.98 -2.01 -27.27
N LYS A 402 -1.11 -2.05 -28.62
CA LYS A 402 -0.97 -0.85 -29.47
C LYS A 402 -2.24 0.00 -29.52
N GLY A 403 -3.36 -0.53 -29.06
CA GLY A 403 -4.58 0.26 -28.83
C GLY A 403 -4.38 1.25 -27.68
N LYS A 404 -5.38 2.12 -27.47
CA LYS A 404 -5.44 2.93 -26.25
C LYS A 404 -5.91 2.10 -25.07
N TYR A 405 -5.53 2.48 -23.85
CA TYR A 405 -6.18 1.93 -22.66
C TYR A 405 -7.69 2.28 -22.68
N PRO A 406 -8.61 1.31 -22.52
CA PRO A 406 -10.05 1.47 -22.80
C PRO A 406 -10.84 2.17 -21.67
N ALA A 407 -10.32 3.32 -21.19
CA ALA A 407 -10.84 4.09 -20.07
C ALA A 407 -12.34 4.43 -20.20
N LYS A 408 -12.77 4.97 -21.35
CA LYS A 408 -14.18 5.31 -21.62
C LYS A 408 -15.11 4.09 -21.64
N ALA A 409 -14.65 2.94 -22.17
CA ALA A 409 -15.43 1.70 -22.12
C ALA A 409 -15.61 1.19 -20.68
N HIS A 410 -14.57 1.28 -19.84
CA HIS A 410 -14.65 0.95 -18.42
C HIS A 410 -15.58 1.92 -17.65
N ALA A 411 -15.49 3.23 -17.92
CA ALA A 411 -16.33 4.25 -17.29
C ALA A 411 -17.82 4.07 -17.65
N LYS A 412 -18.11 3.78 -18.92
CA LYS A 412 -19.45 3.44 -19.40
C LYS A 412 -20.01 2.21 -18.70
N LYS A 413 -19.24 1.11 -18.62
CA LYS A 413 -19.63 -0.13 -17.93
C LYS A 413 -20.02 0.10 -16.46
N VAL A 414 -19.28 0.97 -15.77
CA VAL A 414 -19.55 1.35 -14.37
C VAL A 414 -20.80 2.22 -14.26
N ALA A 415 -21.00 3.18 -15.17
CA ALA A 415 -22.20 4.01 -15.22
C ALA A 415 -23.48 3.18 -15.52
N GLU A 416 -23.41 2.26 -16.48
CA GLU A 416 -24.48 1.31 -16.81
C GLU A 416 -24.88 0.48 -15.58
N TRP A 417 -23.90 0.01 -14.78
CA TRP A 417 -24.17 -0.67 -13.51
C TRP A 417 -24.87 0.24 -12.50
N ILE A 418 -24.40 1.47 -12.31
CA ILE A 418 -24.99 2.45 -11.38
C ILE A 418 -26.45 2.72 -11.74
N VAL A 419 -26.75 3.01 -13.02
CA VAL A 419 -28.11 3.24 -13.51
C VAL A 419 -28.97 1.98 -13.35
N ALA A 420 -28.43 0.79 -13.63
CA ALA A 420 -29.11 -0.49 -13.42
C ALA A 420 -29.38 -0.84 -11.93
N LYS A 421 -28.78 -0.11 -10.98
CA LYS A 421 -29.09 -0.17 -9.54
C LYS A 421 -29.96 1.00 -9.05
N GLY A 422 -30.57 1.75 -9.96
CA GLY A 422 -31.43 2.89 -9.62
C GLY A 422 -30.67 4.19 -9.37
N GLY A 423 -29.42 4.28 -9.82
CA GLY A 423 -28.65 5.52 -9.86
C GLY A 423 -29.12 6.47 -10.96
N ASP A 424 -28.62 7.70 -10.89
CA ASP A 424 -28.99 8.81 -11.74
C ASP A 424 -28.27 8.74 -13.11
N GLY A 425 -29.05 8.55 -14.18
CA GLY A 425 -28.55 8.57 -15.57
C GLY A 425 -28.05 9.92 -16.07
N LYS A 426 -28.15 10.99 -15.25
CA LYS A 426 -27.51 12.29 -15.49
C LYS A 426 -26.33 12.58 -14.55
N GLY A 427 -25.95 11.62 -13.72
CA GLY A 427 -24.90 11.82 -12.72
C GLY A 427 -23.51 12.03 -13.32
N THR A 428 -22.59 12.48 -12.48
CA THR A 428 -21.15 12.58 -12.82
C THR A 428 -20.36 11.68 -11.87
N ILE A 429 -19.58 10.75 -12.41
CA ILE A 429 -18.58 9.99 -11.64
C ILE A 429 -17.35 10.88 -11.45
N TYR A 430 -16.80 10.91 -10.24
CA TYR A 430 -15.59 11.63 -9.88
C TYR A 430 -14.61 10.70 -9.12
N LEU A 431 -13.34 10.71 -9.53
CA LEU A 431 -12.26 9.99 -8.86
C LEU A 431 -10.98 10.82 -8.82
N GLU A 432 -10.16 10.59 -7.81
CA GLU A 432 -8.81 11.14 -7.72
C GLU A 432 -7.77 10.01 -7.75
N GLY A 433 -6.68 10.24 -8.46
CA GLY A 433 -5.47 9.43 -8.39
C GLY A 433 -4.82 9.50 -7.01
N GLN A 434 -3.82 8.66 -6.82
CA GLN A 434 -2.97 8.71 -5.65
C GLN A 434 -2.15 10.00 -5.69
N LYS A 435 -2.09 10.70 -4.56
CA LYS A 435 -1.19 11.85 -4.39
C LYS A 435 0.25 11.36 -4.28
N MET A 436 1.21 12.09 -4.86
CA MET A 436 2.63 11.89 -4.55
C MET A 436 2.82 12.08 -3.04
N LYS A 437 3.75 11.31 -2.47
CA LYS A 437 4.12 11.41 -1.07
C LYS A 437 5.63 11.33 -0.95
N LEU A 438 6.19 12.10 -0.04
CA LEU A 438 7.57 11.96 0.40
C LEU A 438 7.61 10.93 1.53
N ASN A 439 8.80 10.40 1.82
CA ASN A 439 9.04 9.64 3.04
C ASN A 439 8.98 10.58 4.25
N GLU A 440 8.59 10.05 5.40
CA GLU A 440 8.26 10.81 6.62
C GLU A 440 9.32 11.87 7.00
N ASP A 441 10.58 11.48 7.13
CA ASP A 441 11.69 12.35 7.58
C ASP A 441 12.53 13.00 6.46
N ASN A 442 12.14 12.94 5.18
CA ASN A 442 13.00 13.45 4.09
C ASN A 442 12.26 13.87 2.80
N ASP A 443 13.03 14.41 1.87
CA ASP A 443 12.64 14.88 0.54
C ASP A 443 12.62 13.79 -0.55
N GLY A 444 12.99 12.55 -0.21
CA GLY A 444 12.87 11.41 -1.12
C GLY A 444 11.42 10.94 -1.27
N GLU A 445 10.99 10.62 -2.49
CA GLU A 445 9.67 10.06 -2.76
C GLU A 445 9.44 8.72 -2.04
N ALA A 446 8.23 8.55 -1.49
CA ALA A 446 7.75 7.27 -0.98
C ALA A 446 7.27 6.37 -2.15
N PRO A 447 7.40 5.03 -2.07
CA PRO A 447 7.04 4.13 -3.17
C PRO A 447 5.63 4.34 -3.73
N PHE A 448 5.54 4.90 -4.94
CA PHE A 448 4.28 5.25 -5.57
C PHE A 448 3.55 4.02 -6.14
N ARG A 449 2.25 3.90 -5.83
CA ARG A 449 1.30 3.01 -6.51
C ARG A 449 -0.02 3.73 -6.73
N GLN A 450 -0.49 3.70 -7.97
CA GLN A 450 -1.75 4.33 -8.38
C GLN A 450 -2.97 3.65 -7.73
N ARG A 451 -3.98 4.45 -7.36
CA ARG A 451 -5.28 3.94 -6.87
C ARG A 451 -5.98 3.14 -7.98
N ARG A 452 -6.19 1.83 -7.78
CA ARG A 452 -6.72 0.95 -8.83
C ARG A 452 -8.08 1.39 -9.39
N TYR A 453 -8.98 1.94 -8.56
CA TYR A 453 -10.27 2.43 -9.03
C TYR A 453 -10.15 3.62 -10.00
N PHE A 454 -9.20 4.54 -9.74
CA PHE A 454 -8.89 5.66 -10.64
C PHE A 454 -8.20 5.16 -11.90
N PHE A 455 -7.21 4.27 -11.79
CA PHE A 455 -6.53 3.70 -12.95
C PHE A 455 -7.51 2.94 -13.86
N TYR A 456 -8.43 2.15 -13.29
CA TYR A 456 -9.42 1.38 -14.06
C TYR A 456 -10.24 2.25 -15.02
N LEU A 457 -10.53 3.49 -14.63
CA LEU A 457 -11.33 4.43 -15.41
C LEU A 457 -10.50 5.47 -16.19
N SER A 458 -9.16 5.38 -16.19
CA SER A 458 -8.29 6.39 -16.83
C SER A 458 -7.07 5.84 -17.57
N GLY A 459 -6.51 4.71 -17.13
CA GLY A 459 -5.16 4.25 -17.51
C GLY A 459 -4.03 5.12 -16.97
N CYS A 460 -4.33 6.18 -16.20
CA CYS A 460 -3.36 7.23 -15.91
C CYS A 460 -2.43 6.85 -14.75
N GLU A 461 -1.14 6.76 -15.06
CA GLU A 461 -0.07 6.47 -14.09
C GLU A 461 0.37 7.69 -13.27
N LEU A 462 0.04 8.91 -13.70
CA LEU A 462 0.52 10.12 -13.02
C LEU A 462 -0.07 10.26 -11.61
N PRO A 463 0.72 10.74 -10.64
CA PRO A 463 0.19 11.17 -9.34
C PRO A 463 -0.71 12.41 -9.49
N ASP A 464 -1.40 12.75 -8.41
CA ASP A 464 -2.13 14.03 -8.21
C ASP A 464 -3.20 14.40 -9.25
N SER A 465 -3.53 13.45 -10.11
CA SER A 465 -4.49 13.57 -11.21
C SER A 465 -5.94 13.36 -10.75
N TYR A 466 -6.90 13.84 -11.54
CA TYR A 466 -8.34 13.69 -11.29
C TYR A 466 -9.07 13.20 -12.53
N LEU A 467 -10.29 12.70 -12.37
CA LEU A 467 -11.12 12.18 -13.45
C LEU A 467 -12.60 12.51 -13.23
N THR A 468 -13.29 12.98 -14.27
CA THR A 468 -14.76 13.06 -14.33
C THR A 468 -15.30 12.22 -15.49
N TYR A 469 -16.44 11.55 -15.26
CA TYR A 469 -17.24 10.94 -16.32
C TYR A 469 -18.70 11.39 -16.20
N GLU A 470 -19.16 12.16 -17.18
CA GLU A 470 -20.53 12.65 -17.28
C GLU A 470 -21.42 11.57 -17.93
N ILE A 471 -22.39 11.01 -17.18
CA ILE A 471 -23.15 9.83 -17.65
C ILE A 471 -24.07 10.18 -18.83
N ALA A 472 -24.70 11.35 -18.84
CA ALA A 472 -25.66 11.75 -19.88
C ALA A 472 -25.01 12.10 -21.24
N THR A 473 -23.76 12.57 -21.23
CA THR A 473 -22.99 12.96 -22.43
C THR A 473 -21.98 11.89 -22.84
N GLU A 474 -21.81 10.84 -22.02
CA GLU A 474 -20.74 9.84 -22.06
C GLU A 474 -19.32 10.47 -22.11
N LYS A 475 -19.14 11.69 -21.59
CA LYS A 475 -17.88 12.43 -21.69
C LYS A 475 -16.93 12.07 -20.56
N LEU A 476 -15.74 11.58 -20.91
CA LEU A 476 -14.64 11.28 -19.99
C LEU A 476 -13.56 12.37 -20.05
N THR A 477 -13.34 13.08 -18.93
CA THR A 477 -12.33 14.14 -18.81
C THR A 477 -11.28 13.77 -17.77
N LEU A 478 -10.02 13.71 -18.18
CA LEU A 478 -8.85 13.53 -17.31
C LEU A 478 -8.27 14.90 -16.92
N PHE A 479 -7.74 15.02 -15.71
CA PHE A 479 -7.02 16.20 -15.23
C PHE A 479 -5.64 15.78 -14.76
N ILE A 480 -4.59 16.24 -15.43
CA ILE A 480 -3.19 15.91 -15.11
C ILE A 480 -2.45 17.14 -14.56
N PRO A 481 -1.36 16.96 -13.78
CA PRO A 481 -0.54 18.09 -13.34
C PRO A 481 -0.09 18.97 -14.52
N PRO A 482 -0.08 20.30 -14.38
CA PRO A 482 0.43 21.22 -15.40
C PRO A 482 1.94 21.05 -15.57
N VAL A 483 2.46 21.41 -16.75
CA VAL A 483 3.92 21.48 -16.97
C VAL A 483 4.46 22.75 -16.30
N GLU A 484 5.05 22.63 -15.11
CA GLU A 484 5.76 23.73 -14.45
C GLU A 484 7.25 23.74 -14.88
N PRO A 485 7.81 24.86 -15.38
CA PRO A 485 9.15 24.88 -15.99
C PRO A 485 10.29 24.40 -15.09
N ASP A 486 10.20 24.66 -13.78
CA ASP A 486 11.24 24.23 -12.82
C ASP A 486 11.21 22.71 -12.62
N GLU A 487 10.03 22.08 -12.56
CA GLU A 487 9.91 20.62 -12.43
C GLU A 487 10.50 19.89 -13.65
N VAL A 488 10.44 20.48 -14.84
CA VAL A 488 11.06 19.92 -16.06
C VAL A 488 12.58 19.79 -15.93
N ILE A 489 13.23 20.62 -15.11
CA ILE A 489 14.68 20.57 -14.85
C ILE A 489 15.03 19.43 -13.87
N TRP A 490 14.19 19.17 -12.87
CA TRP A 490 14.45 18.19 -11.81
C TRP A 490 13.96 16.78 -12.16
N SER A 491 12.73 16.68 -12.68
CA SER A 491 11.99 15.42 -12.88
C SER A 491 11.85 15.03 -14.35
N GLY A 492 12.29 15.89 -15.28
CA GLY A 492 12.08 15.75 -16.71
C GLY A 492 10.70 16.22 -17.17
N LEU A 493 10.45 16.21 -18.48
CA LEU A 493 9.18 16.66 -19.05
C LEU A 493 8.03 15.68 -18.71
N PRO A 494 6.99 16.11 -17.96
CA PRO A 494 5.83 15.26 -17.70
C PRO A 494 4.94 15.13 -18.94
N MET A 495 4.07 14.12 -18.94
CA MET A 495 3.14 13.81 -20.04
C MET A 495 2.22 15.00 -20.34
N SER A 496 2.12 15.37 -21.62
CA SER A 496 1.21 16.42 -22.10
C SER A 496 -0.26 15.94 -22.22
N PRO A 497 -1.24 16.86 -22.23
CA PRO A 497 -2.64 16.53 -22.52
C PRO A 497 -2.84 15.83 -23.87
N GLU A 498 -2.00 16.15 -24.86
CA GLU A 498 -1.97 15.53 -26.19
C GLU A 498 -1.51 14.06 -26.12
N GLU A 499 -0.45 13.77 -25.36
CA GLU A 499 0.04 12.40 -25.14
C GLU A 499 -0.94 11.58 -24.29
N ALA A 500 -1.56 12.19 -23.29
CA ALA A 500 -2.63 11.55 -22.50
C ALA A 500 -3.81 11.15 -23.41
N LYS A 501 -4.25 12.05 -24.30
CA LYS A 501 -5.27 11.75 -25.32
C LYS A 501 -4.80 10.74 -26.37
N ALA A 502 -3.50 10.57 -26.58
CA ALA A 502 -2.97 9.53 -27.48
C ALA A 502 -2.96 8.14 -26.83
N LYS A 503 -2.53 8.05 -25.55
CA LYS A 503 -2.38 6.78 -24.80
C LYS A 503 -3.70 6.25 -24.21
N TYR A 504 -4.60 7.14 -23.79
CA TYR A 504 -5.83 6.77 -23.08
C TYR A 504 -7.08 7.06 -23.91
N ASP A 505 -8.10 6.20 -23.81
CA ASP A 505 -9.40 6.42 -24.46
C ASP A 505 -10.25 7.40 -23.65
N ILE A 506 -9.90 8.68 -23.75
CA ILE A 506 -10.52 9.83 -23.08
C ILE A 506 -10.97 10.87 -24.13
N ASP A 507 -12.04 11.61 -23.86
CA ASP A 507 -12.51 12.67 -24.76
C ASP A 507 -11.71 13.96 -24.54
N GLU A 508 -11.47 14.31 -23.28
CA GLU A 508 -10.83 15.55 -22.89
C GLU A 508 -9.73 15.32 -21.84
N CYS A 509 -8.70 16.15 -21.87
CA CYS A 509 -7.63 16.20 -20.89
C CYS A 509 -7.34 17.66 -20.60
N LEU A 510 -7.40 18.05 -19.33
CA LEU A 510 -7.20 19.40 -18.80
C LEU A 510 -6.11 19.37 -17.71
N THR A 511 -5.80 20.51 -17.09
CA THR A 511 -4.85 20.56 -15.97
C THR A 511 -5.56 20.38 -14.63
N THR A 512 -4.84 19.99 -13.58
CA THR A 512 -5.37 19.94 -12.20
C THR A 512 -5.94 21.29 -11.72
N LYS A 513 -5.47 22.43 -12.28
CA LYS A 513 -5.99 23.77 -11.98
C LYS A 513 -7.44 23.95 -12.43
N ASP A 514 -7.89 23.20 -13.43
CA ASP A 514 -9.21 23.32 -14.05
C ASP A 514 -10.30 22.49 -13.35
N VAL A 515 -9.94 21.55 -12.45
CA VAL A 515 -10.87 20.54 -11.90
C VAL A 515 -12.07 21.16 -11.17
N ASN A 516 -11.85 22.18 -10.34
CA ASN A 516 -12.94 22.89 -9.65
C ASN A 516 -13.78 23.73 -10.62
N ALA A 517 -13.19 24.32 -11.67
CA ALA A 517 -13.94 25.11 -12.65
C ALA A 517 -14.87 24.20 -13.49
N HIS A 518 -14.38 23.03 -13.89
CA HIS A 518 -15.16 22.00 -14.58
C HIS A 518 -16.31 21.47 -13.69
N LEU A 519 -16.03 21.13 -12.43
CA LEU A 519 -17.06 20.70 -11.46
C LEU A 519 -18.07 21.80 -11.10
N ALA A 520 -17.77 23.07 -11.37
CA ALA A 520 -18.56 24.22 -10.93
C ALA A 520 -19.60 24.74 -11.94
N SER A 521 -19.86 24.09 -13.09
CA SER A 521 -20.92 24.59 -14.01
C SER A 521 -21.67 23.55 -14.83
N THR A 522 -23.01 23.55 -14.70
CA THR A 522 -24.05 23.52 -15.76
C THR A 522 -25.41 23.73 -15.10
N SER A 523 -26.48 23.99 -15.88
CA SER A 523 -27.86 23.81 -15.39
C SER A 523 -28.25 22.35 -15.17
N GLU A 524 -27.44 21.41 -15.66
CA GLU A 524 -27.67 19.97 -15.58
C GLU A 524 -27.05 19.36 -14.32
N SER A 525 -25.84 19.77 -13.93
CA SER A 525 -25.24 19.39 -12.63
C SER A 525 -26.14 19.78 -11.46
N ALA A 526 -26.78 20.95 -11.54
CA ALA A 526 -27.72 21.47 -10.55
C ALA A 526 -28.99 20.61 -10.39
N GLN A 527 -29.20 19.61 -11.25
CA GLN A 527 -30.28 18.63 -11.18
C GLN A 527 -29.79 17.20 -10.91
N SER A 528 -28.48 16.94 -11.00
CA SER A 528 -27.92 15.58 -11.01
C SER A 528 -27.09 15.21 -9.76
N THR A 529 -26.71 13.94 -9.71
CA THR A 529 -26.00 13.28 -8.60
C THR A 529 -24.51 13.14 -8.92
N LEU A 530 -23.64 13.62 -8.03
CA LEU A 530 -22.22 13.29 -8.10
C LEU A 530 -21.94 11.96 -7.39
N TYR A 531 -21.21 11.07 -8.06
CA TYR A 531 -20.75 9.78 -7.54
C TYR A 531 -19.26 9.86 -7.24
N ALA A 532 -18.86 9.61 -6.00
CA ALA A 532 -17.45 9.62 -5.58
C ALA A 532 -17.14 8.48 -4.60
N ILE A 533 -15.87 8.34 -4.22
CA ILE A 533 -15.45 7.44 -3.13
C ILE A 533 -15.10 8.29 -1.90
N PRO A 534 -15.64 7.99 -0.70
CA PRO A 534 -15.37 8.75 0.51
C PRO A 534 -13.91 8.58 0.93
N GLU A 535 -13.38 9.53 1.69
CA GLU A 535 -11.98 9.57 2.16
C GLU A 535 -10.93 9.63 1.02
N GLN A 536 -11.36 9.64 -0.24
CA GLN A 536 -10.50 9.76 -1.43
C GLN A 536 -10.56 11.14 -2.10
N VAL A 537 -11.53 11.98 -1.71
CA VAL A 537 -11.69 13.37 -2.17
C VAL A 537 -10.83 14.31 -1.33
N SER A 538 -10.14 15.25 -1.99
CA SER A 538 -9.28 16.27 -1.37
C SER A 538 -10.09 17.48 -0.89
N ASP A 539 -9.72 18.06 0.27
CA ASP A 539 -10.46 19.16 0.93
C ASP A 539 -10.69 20.42 0.08
N HIS A 540 -9.85 20.64 -0.94
CA HIS A 540 -9.96 21.78 -1.85
C HIS A 540 -10.96 21.56 -3.00
N VAL A 541 -11.47 20.34 -3.18
CA VAL A 541 -12.41 19.97 -4.26
C VAL A 541 -13.84 20.19 -3.78
N THR A 542 -14.65 20.90 -4.59
CA THR A 542 -16.01 21.25 -4.19
C THR A 542 -17.08 20.74 -5.16
N PHE A 543 -18.16 20.18 -4.61
CA PHE A 543 -19.31 19.67 -5.36
C PHE A 543 -20.57 20.53 -5.16
N LEU A 544 -20.39 21.85 -5.00
CA LEU A 544 -21.49 22.77 -4.67
C LEU A 544 -22.57 22.79 -5.76
N SER A 545 -22.18 22.68 -7.03
CA SER A 545 -23.06 22.72 -8.20
C SER A 545 -23.84 21.42 -8.47
N TYR A 546 -23.74 20.40 -7.60
CA TYR A 546 -24.46 19.13 -7.71
C TYR A 546 -25.61 19.04 -6.72
N LYS A 547 -26.77 18.56 -7.18
CA LYS A 547 -27.97 18.40 -6.34
C LYS A 547 -27.73 17.41 -5.21
N GLU A 548 -27.31 16.19 -5.55
CA GLU A 548 -27.04 15.11 -4.61
C GLU A 548 -25.57 14.66 -4.68
N LYS A 549 -25.08 14.02 -3.62
CA LYS A 549 -23.74 13.39 -3.58
C LYS A 549 -23.88 11.98 -3.03
N GLU A 550 -23.42 10.98 -3.75
CA GLU A 550 -23.44 9.57 -3.33
C GLU A 550 -22.03 9.00 -3.24
N PHE A 551 -21.77 8.27 -2.16
CA PHE A 551 -20.45 7.81 -1.74
C PHE A 551 -20.38 6.29 -1.50
N LYS A 552 -21.43 5.53 -1.83
CA LYS A 552 -21.51 4.08 -1.57
C LYS A 552 -21.52 3.27 -2.85
N GLN A 553 -22.32 3.69 -3.84
CA GLN A 553 -22.54 2.95 -5.08
C GLN A 553 -21.27 2.83 -5.94
N LEU A 554 -20.48 3.89 -6.09
CA LEU A 554 -19.38 3.93 -7.05
C LEU A 554 -18.31 2.87 -6.80
N LYS A 555 -17.87 2.70 -5.54
CA LYS A 555 -16.87 1.70 -5.18
C LYS A 555 -17.33 0.29 -5.59
N THR A 556 -18.53 -0.09 -5.18
CA THR A 556 -19.11 -1.42 -5.48
C THR A 556 -19.40 -1.61 -6.97
N ALA A 557 -19.77 -0.54 -7.69
CA ALA A 557 -19.93 -0.59 -9.14
C ALA A 557 -18.61 -0.92 -9.84
N ILE A 558 -17.51 -0.27 -9.47
CA ILE A 558 -16.17 -0.54 -10.00
C ILE A 558 -15.70 -1.95 -9.61
N GLU A 559 -15.87 -2.34 -8.35
CA GLU A 559 -15.50 -3.68 -7.86
C GLU A 559 -16.23 -4.80 -8.63
N TYR A 560 -17.52 -4.64 -8.92
CA TYR A 560 -18.27 -5.60 -9.73
C TYR A 560 -17.83 -5.57 -11.20
N CYS A 561 -17.56 -4.39 -11.76
CA CYS A 561 -17.13 -4.26 -13.15
C CYS A 561 -15.72 -4.81 -13.41
N ARG A 562 -14.81 -4.75 -12.44
CA ARG A 562 -13.46 -5.32 -12.51
C ARG A 562 -13.43 -6.85 -12.57
N VAL A 563 -14.49 -7.55 -12.17
CA VAL A 563 -14.53 -9.03 -12.20
C VAL A 563 -14.33 -9.55 -13.63
N THR A 564 -15.04 -8.99 -14.61
CA THR A 564 -15.03 -9.43 -16.02
C THR A 564 -14.16 -8.52 -16.88
N LYS A 565 -13.05 -9.05 -17.39
CA LYS A 565 -11.97 -8.28 -18.03
C LYS A 565 -12.30 -7.93 -19.49
N SER A 566 -11.86 -6.77 -19.97
CA SER A 566 -11.79 -6.44 -21.40
C SER A 566 -10.60 -7.13 -22.08
N ASP A 567 -10.53 -7.12 -23.41
CA ASP A 567 -9.44 -7.81 -24.14
C ASP A 567 -8.07 -7.16 -23.90
N TYR A 568 -8.05 -5.84 -23.65
CA TYR A 568 -6.85 -5.10 -23.26
C TYR A 568 -6.34 -5.52 -21.87
N GLU A 569 -7.25 -5.72 -20.92
CA GLU A 569 -6.91 -6.20 -19.57
C GLU A 569 -6.36 -7.63 -19.60
N ILE A 570 -6.97 -8.51 -20.42
CA ILE A 570 -6.46 -9.86 -20.66
C ILE A 570 -5.06 -9.81 -21.30
N ALA A 571 -4.82 -8.88 -22.24
CA ALA A 571 -3.51 -8.69 -22.87
C ALA A 571 -2.43 -8.24 -21.86
N LEU A 572 -2.75 -7.35 -20.91
CA LEU A 572 -1.85 -6.97 -19.82
C LEU A 572 -1.54 -8.15 -18.87
N ILE A 573 -2.57 -8.89 -18.44
CA ILE A 573 -2.40 -10.07 -17.57
C ILE A 573 -1.57 -11.16 -18.26
N ARG A 574 -1.74 -11.38 -19.57
CA ARG A 574 -0.87 -12.27 -20.39
C ARG A 574 0.57 -11.78 -20.41
N LYS A 575 0.80 -10.48 -20.64
CA LYS A 575 2.15 -9.89 -20.67
C LYS A 575 2.87 -10.06 -19.34
N ALA A 576 2.17 -9.83 -18.22
CA ALA A 576 2.68 -10.13 -16.89
C ALA A 576 2.99 -11.62 -16.71
N ASN A 577 2.09 -12.53 -17.12
CA ASN A 577 2.33 -13.97 -17.04
C ASN A 577 3.55 -14.44 -17.85
N VAL A 578 3.75 -13.92 -19.07
CA VAL A 578 4.91 -14.26 -19.92
C VAL A 578 6.22 -13.78 -19.31
N ILE A 579 6.23 -12.60 -18.67
CA ILE A 579 7.43 -12.06 -18.02
C ILE A 579 7.74 -12.84 -16.73
N SER A 580 6.72 -13.09 -15.89
CA SER A 580 6.85 -13.95 -14.70
C SER A 580 7.26 -15.38 -15.05
N THR A 581 6.79 -15.94 -16.18
CA THR A 581 7.25 -17.25 -16.68
C THR A 581 8.75 -17.26 -16.92
N ALA A 582 9.28 -16.25 -17.61
CA ALA A 582 10.72 -16.14 -17.86
C ALA A 582 11.53 -15.94 -16.57
N ALA A 583 10.94 -15.31 -15.55
CA ALA A 583 11.54 -15.16 -14.23
C ALA A 583 11.52 -16.47 -13.41
N HIS A 584 10.40 -17.20 -13.39
CA HIS A 584 10.29 -18.56 -12.83
C HIS A 584 11.33 -19.50 -13.44
N GLU A 585 11.43 -19.53 -14.78
CA GLU A 585 12.45 -20.29 -15.48
C GLU A 585 13.88 -19.87 -15.08
N ALA A 586 14.14 -18.58 -14.89
CA ALA A 586 15.46 -18.09 -14.48
C ALA A 586 15.82 -18.57 -13.07
N VAL A 587 14.87 -18.60 -12.13
CA VAL A 587 15.11 -19.14 -10.78
C VAL A 587 15.32 -20.66 -10.82
N MET A 588 14.53 -21.41 -11.60
CA MET A 588 14.77 -22.86 -11.81
C MET A 588 16.17 -23.13 -12.40
N LYS A 589 16.65 -22.24 -13.28
CA LYS A 589 18.00 -22.30 -13.88
C LYS A 589 19.13 -21.80 -12.95
N ALA A 590 18.82 -21.16 -11.82
CA ALA A 590 19.79 -20.74 -10.81
C ALA A 590 19.84 -21.66 -9.59
N ALA A 591 18.74 -22.37 -9.31
CA ALA A 591 18.44 -23.15 -8.10
C ALA A 591 19.62 -23.98 -7.54
N SER A 592 20.36 -24.71 -8.39
CA SER A 592 21.44 -25.59 -7.92
C SER A 592 22.75 -24.87 -7.54
N THR A 593 22.83 -23.56 -7.76
CA THR A 593 24.05 -22.74 -7.52
C THR A 593 23.89 -21.69 -6.42
N ALA A 594 22.66 -21.35 -6.05
CA ALA A 594 22.37 -20.41 -4.98
C ALA A 594 22.70 -20.99 -3.59
N LYS A 595 22.98 -20.10 -2.64
CA LYS A 595 23.35 -20.43 -1.25
C LYS A 595 22.17 -20.26 -0.29
N ASN A 596 21.27 -19.35 -0.62
CA ASN A 596 20.12 -18.95 0.18
C ASN A 596 18.95 -18.53 -0.72
N GLU A 597 17.78 -18.35 -0.11
CA GLU A 597 16.55 -17.92 -0.79
C GLU A 597 16.65 -16.50 -1.40
N CYS A 598 17.44 -15.61 -0.80
CA CYS A 598 17.62 -14.21 -1.24
C CYS A 598 18.31 -14.11 -2.61
N GLU A 599 19.32 -14.96 -2.86
CA GLU A 599 19.98 -15.07 -4.17
C GLU A 599 18.99 -15.51 -5.27
N LEU A 600 17.96 -16.29 -4.93
CA LEU A 600 16.91 -16.74 -5.85
C LEU A 600 15.81 -15.68 -6.05
N GLU A 601 15.43 -14.94 -5.00
CA GLU A 601 14.57 -13.75 -5.15
C GLU A 601 15.22 -12.71 -6.07
N ALA A 602 16.52 -12.42 -5.88
CA ALA A 602 17.25 -11.47 -6.72
C ALA A 602 17.27 -11.88 -8.21
N VAL A 603 17.34 -13.19 -8.51
CA VAL A 603 17.22 -13.72 -9.89
C VAL A 603 15.84 -13.47 -10.47
N PHE A 604 14.77 -13.69 -9.69
CA PHE A 604 13.40 -13.40 -10.11
C PHE A 604 13.21 -11.91 -10.43
N LEU A 605 13.56 -11.05 -9.46
CA LEU A 605 13.44 -9.59 -9.59
C LEU A 605 14.21 -9.04 -10.79
N LYS A 606 15.45 -9.50 -11.01
CA LYS A 606 16.25 -9.14 -12.20
C LYS A 606 15.53 -9.50 -13.49
N ALA A 607 14.98 -10.71 -13.59
CA ALA A 607 14.31 -11.21 -14.79
C ALA A 607 13.01 -10.45 -15.11
N CYS A 608 12.29 -9.97 -14.10
CA CYS A 608 11.16 -9.06 -14.29
C CYS A 608 11.62 -7.67 -14.76
N VAL A 609 12.58 -7.06 -14.04
CA VAL A 609 13.06 -5.69 -14.32
C VAL A 609 13.70 -5.57 -15.71
N GLU A 610 14.49 -6.55 -16.16
CA GLU A 610 15.11 -6.53 -17.50
C GLU A 610 14.09 -6.68 -18.65
N ARG A 611 12.85 -7.08 -18.33
CA ARG A 611 11.70 -7.13 -19.25
C ARG A 611 10.74 -5.94 -19.04
N ASN A 612 11.22 -4.88 -18.39
CA ASN A 612 10.50 -3.67 -17.99
C ASN A 612 9.34 -3.87 -16.98
N ALA A 613 9.21 -5.06 -16.38
CA ALA A 613 8.29 -5.31 -15.27
C ALA A 613 8.96 -4.92 -13.94
N LYS A 614 9.10 -3.61 -13.71
CA LYS A 614 9.84 -3.06 -12.56
C LYS A 614 9.22 -3.44 -11.21
N ASN A 615 7.89 -3.52 -11.15
CA ASN A 615 7.14 -3.80 -9.93
C ASN A 615 6.71 -5.26 -9.87
N GLN A 616 6.79 -5.87 -8.68
CA GLN A 616 6.18 -7.17 -8.42
C GLN A 616 4.77 -6.97 -7.86
N ALA A 617 3.79 -7.78 -8.26
CA ALA A 617 2.40 -7.59 -7.85
C ALA A 617 2.27 -7.67 -6.32
N TYR A 618 2.99 -8.63 -5.72
CA TYR A 618 3.12 -8.90 -4.29
C TYR A 618 4.61 -9.14 -3.95
N HIS A 619 4.93 -9.33 -2.66
CA HIS A 619 6.28 -9.75 -2.25
C HIS A 619 6.49 -11.21 -2.62
N SER A 620 7.60 -11.52 -3.29
CA SER A 620 7.98 -12.89 -3.65
C SER A 620 8.01 -13.77 -2.41
N ILE A 621 7.57 -15.01 -2.56
CA ILE A 621 7.63 -16.06 -1.56
C ILE A 621 8.64 -17.09 -2.05
N VAL A 622 9.81 -17.12 -1.43
CA VAL A 622 10.94 -17.97 -1.85
C VAL A 622 11.31 -18.90 -0.70
N ALA A 623 10.65 -20.06 -0.67
CA ALA A 623 10.58 -20.89 0.52
C ALA A 623 11.21 -22.28 0.29
N ALA A 624 12.35 -22.56 0.92
CA ALA A 624 13.06 -23.83 0.78
C ALA A 624 12.68 -24.85 1.88
N GLY A 625 12.47 -26.11 1.48
CA GLY A 625 12.14 -27.21 2.40
C GLY A 625 10.94 -26.90 3.31
N GLU A 626 11.10 -27.06 4.62
CA GLU A 626 10.01 -26.84 5.60
C GLU A 626 9.39 -25.43 5.56
N HIS A 627 10.09 -24.41 5.03
CA HIS A 627 9.52 -23.07 4.87
C HIS A 627 8.33 -23.04 3.90
N ALA A 628 8.28 -23.95 2.93
CA ALA A 628 7.14 -24.09 2.01
C ALA A 628 5.82 -24.45 2.73
N ALA A 629 5.86 -24.87 4.00
CA ALA A 629 4.69 -25.04 4.87
C ALA A 629 4.07 -23.70 5.35
N THR A 630 4.73 -22.56 5.10
CA THR A 630 4.28 -21.21 5.49
C THR A 630 3.76 -20.47 4.27
N LEU A 631 2.43 -20.32 4.16
CA LEU A 631 1.76 -19.91 2.92
C LEU A 631 2.27 -18.58 2.32
N HIS A 632 2.47 -17.56 3.15
CA HIS A 632 3.03 -16.26 2.77
C HIS A 632 4.43 -16.06 3.40
N TYR A 633 5.37 -16.97 3.11
CA TYR A 633 6.75 -16.86 3.59
C TYR A 633 7.51 -15.76 2.84
N VAL A 634 7.82 -14.64 3.51
CA VAL A 634 8.55 -13.50 2.92
C VAL A 634 9.85 -13.18 3.66
N HIS A 635 10.44 -14.16 4.34
CA HIS A 635 11.75 -13.98 4.99
C HIS A 635 12.90 -14.12 3.98
N ASN A 636 12.75 -15.01 2.99
CA ASN A 636 13.57 -15.15 1.78
C ASN A 636 15.08 -15.01 2.03
N ALA A 637 15.61 -15.63 3.08
CA ALA A 637 17.00 -15.43 3.50
C ALA A 637 17.67 -16.68 4.08
N ALA A 638 16.94 -17.78 4.24
CA ALA A 638 17.49 -18.98 4.84
C ALA A 638 18.44 -19.72 3.87
N PRO A 639 19.43 -20.47 4.40
CA PRO A 639 20.29 -21.32 3.57
C PRO A 639 19.49 -22.43 2.90
N ILE A 640 19.66 -22.59 1.58
CA ILE A 640 19.03 -23.70 0.82
C ILE A 640 19.87 -24.98 0.83
N SER A 641 21.08 -24.92 1.40
CA SER A 641 21.93 -26.09 1.60
C SER A 641 21.23 -27.14 2.46
N GLY A 642 21.31 -28.41 2.05
CA GLY A 642 20.57 -29.52 2.65
C GLY A 642 19.15 -29.70 2.11
N GLN A 643 18.44 -28.62 1.76
CA GLN A 643 17.03 -28.66 1.33
C GLN A 643 16.81 -29.43 0.02
N ASN A 644 15.59 -29.93 -0.19
CA ASN A 644 15.22 -30.76 -1.35
C ASN A 644 14.36 -30.01 -2.37
N LEU A 645 13.35 -29.27 -1.90
CA LEU A 645 12.45 -28.47 -2.71
C LEU A 645 12.67 -26.97 -2.47
N LEU A 646 12.31 -26.19 -3.50
CA LEU A 646 11.89 -24.79 -3.36
C LEU A 646 10.43 -24.70 -3.78
N LEU A 647 9.62 -24.00 -2.99
CA LEU A 647 8.36 -23.41 -3.43
C LEU A 647 8.65 -21.94 -3.75
N LEU A 648 8.57 -21.59 -5.02
CA LEU A 648 8.63 -20.21 -5.51
C LEU A 648 7.21 -19.78 -5.86
N ASP A 649 6.71 -18.77 -5.15
CA ASP A 649 5.46 -18.09 -5.47
C ASP A 649 5.78 -16.62 -5.71
N ALA A 650 5.72 -16.19 -6.96
CA ALA A 650 6.09 -14.84 -7.36
C ALA A 650 5.50 -14.46 -8.74
N GLY A 651 5.06 -13.21 -8.87
CA GLY A 651 4.51 -12.66 -10.10
C GLY A 651 4.68 -11.13 -10.22
N CYS A 652 5.00 -10.65 -11.43
CA CYS A 652 5.12 -9.24 -11.73
C CYS A 652 3.77 -8.55 -11.98
N GLU A 653 3.73 -7.21 -11.92
CA GLU A 653 2.66 -6.40 -12.50
C GLU A 653 3.12 -5.65 -13.76
N ILE A 654 2.20 -5.46 -14.72
CA ILE A 654 2.36 -4.59 -15.90
C ILE A 654 1.20 -3.61 -15.90
N ASP A 655 1.48 -2.30 -15.91
CA ASP A 655 0.49 -1.22 -15.98
C ASP A 655 -0.63 -1.39 -14.92
N CYS A 656 -0.24 -1.74 -13.69
CA CYS A 656 -1.11 -2.11 -12.56
C CYS A 656 -1.85 -3.47 -12.65
N TYR A 657 -1.69 -4.28 -13.70
CA TYR A 657 -2.29 -5.62 -13.82
C TYR A 657 -1.31 -6.72 -13.41
N ALA A 658 -1.76 -7.57 -12.49
CA ALA A 658 -0.93 -8.59 -11.84
C ALA A 658 -0.87 -9.90 -12.65
N SER A 659 0.21 -10.64 -12.41
CA SER A 659 0.29 -12.09 -12.58
C SER A 659 0.55 -12.72 -11.21
N ASP A 660 0.10 -13.95 -11.03
CA ASP A 660 0.21 -14.70 -9.77
C ASP A 660 0.59 -16.15 -10.09
N ILE A 661 1.76 -16.61 -9.64
CA ILE A 661 2.32 -17.88 -10.12
C ILE A 661 3.16 -18.55 -9.03
N THR A 662 2.66 -19.66 -8.52
CA THR A 662 3.43 -20.63 -7.75
C THR A 662 3.95 -21.80 -8.58
N ARG A 663 5.24 -22.13 -8.40
CA ARG A 663 5.88 -23.37 -8.83
C ARG A 663 6.72 -23.97 -7.70
N THR A 664 6.52 -25.25 -7.45
CA THR A 664 7.40 -26.05 -6.58
C THR A 664 8.32 -26.92 -7.43
N PHE A 665 9.62 -26.96 -7.15
CA PHE A 665 10.59 -27.73 -7.95
C PHE A 665 11.82 -28.18 -7.12
N PRO A 666 12.56 -29.21 -7.56
CA PRO A 666 13.71 -29.72 -6.81
C PRO A 666 14.96 -28.85 -6.99
N LEU A 667 15.54 -28.42 -5.88
CA LEU A 667 16.77 -27.61 -5.84
C LEU A 667 17.99 -28.31 -6.46
N LYS A 668 17.99 -29.65 -6.47
CA LYS A 668 19.08 -30.52 -6.93
C LYS A 668 18.76 -31.22 -8.26
N GLY A 669 17.85 -30.64 -9.07
CA GLY A 669 17.41 -31.18 -10.36
C GLY A 669 16.49 -32.42 -10.31
N LYS A 670 16.42 -33.12 -9.17
CA LYS A 670 15.60 -34.33 -8.97
C LYS A 670 14.83 -34.29 -7.65
N PHE A 671 13.57 -34.71 -7.70
CA PHE A 671 12.74 -34.94 -6.52
C PHE A 671 13.24 -36.13 -5.69
N THR A 672 12.88 -36.14 -4.40
CA THR A 672 12.84 -37.37 -3.56
C THR A 672 11.54 -38.13 -3.82
N ASP A 673 11.43 -39.38 -3.36
CA ASP A 673 10.20 -40.15 -3.52
C ASP A 673 8.99 -39.49 -2.82
N GLU A 674 9.17 -38.97 -1.60
CA GLU A 674 8.13 -38.27 -0.85
C GLU A 674 7.69 -36.97 -1.55
N SER A 675 8.65 -36.16 -2.00
CA SER A 675 8.35 -34.89 -2.66
C SER A 675 7.73 -35.09 -4.04
N LEU A 676 8.16 -36.11 -4.81
CA LEU A 676 7.56 -36.50 -6.08
C LEU A 676 6.13 -37.03 -5.90
N ALA A 677 5.87 -37.78 -4.82
CA ALA A 677 4.56 -38.31 -4.49
C ALA A 677 3.55 -37.19 -4.22
N ILE A 678 3.92 -36.21 -3.38
CA ILE A 678 3.06 -35.04 -3.11
C ILE A 678 2.92 -34.16 -4.37
N TYR A 679 3.98 -33.99 -5.17
CA TYR A 679 3.91 -33.23 -6.42
C TYR A 679 2.87 -33.79 -7.40
N LYS A 680 2.81 -35.11 -7.55
CA LYS A 680 1.82 -35.79 -8.41
C LYS A 680 0.38 -35.55 -7.94
N ILE A 681 0.14 -35.55 -6.62
CA ILE A 681 -1.19 -35.26 -6.07
C ILE A 681 -1.61 -33.82 -6.38
N VAL A 682 -0.72 -32.84 -6.18
CA VAL A 682 -1.04 -31.43 -6.43
C VAL A 682 -1.20 -31.14 -7.93
N LEU A 683 -0.43 -31.79 -8.80
CA LEU A 683 -0.60 -31.68 -10.26
C LEU A 683 -1.94 -32.28 -10.73
N ASP A 684 -2.36 -33.43 -10.17
CA ASP A 684 -3.68 -34.03 -10.45
C ASP A 684 -4.84 -33.15 -9.92
N MET A 685 -4.70 -32.59 -8.71
CA MET A 685 -5.62 -31.58 -8.17
C MET A 685 -5.76 -30.40 -9.15
N GLN A 686 -4.65 -29.84 -9.62
CA GLN A 686 -4.68 -28.68 -10.51
C GLN A 686 -5.33 -29.01 -11.85
N HIS A 687 -4.95 -30.11 -12.49
CA HIS A 687 -5.51 -30.51 -13.78
C HIS A 687 -7.01 -30.81 -13.71
N GLN A 688 -7.48 -31.56 -12.71
CA GLN A 688 -8.91 -31.84 -12.59
C GLN A 688 -9.73 -30.58 -12.21
N CYS A 689 -9.18 -29.70 -11.36
CA CYS A 689 -9.85 -28.45 -11.01
C CYS A 689 -9.95 -27.49 -12.19
N ILE A 690 -8.86 -27.28 -12.95
CA ILE A 690 -8.85 -26.48 -14.18
C ILE A 690 -9.85 -27.05 -15.19
N ASN A 691 -9.85 -28.37 -15.41
CA ASN A 691 -10.76 -29.04 -16.36
C ASN A 691 -12.26 -28.94 -15.99
N ALA A 692 -12.60 -28.55 -14.76
CA ALA A 692 -13.98 -28.29 -14.35
C ALA A 692 -14.47 -26.86 -14.69
N LEU A 693 -13.56 -25.96 -15.11
CA LEU A 693 -13.85 -24.53 -15.22
C LEU A 693 -14.53 -24.11 -16.52
N LYS A 694 -15.62 -23.36 -16.36
CA LYS A 694 -16.40 -22.65 -17.39
C LYS A 694 -17.39 -21.70 -16.73
N GLU A 695 -18.06 -20.87 -17.52
CA GLU A 695 -19.13 -19.99 -17.04
C GLU A 695 -20.21 -20.75 -16.24
N GLY A 696 -20.63 -20.14 -15.12
CA GLY A 696 -21.65 -20.67 -14.21
C GLY A 696 -21.13 -21.68 -13.18
N VAL A 697 -19.91 -22.22 -13.31
CA VAL A 697 -19.36 -23.18 -12.34
C VAL A 697 -19.29 -22.56 -10.94
N VAL A 698 -19.79 -23.28 -9.93
CA VAL A 698 -19.76 -22.84 -8.53
C VAL A 698 -18.39 -23.16 -7.95
N TRP A 699 -17.62 -22.12 -7.61
CA TRP A 699 -16.24 -22.24 -7.14
C TRP A 699 -16.10 -23.12 -5.89
N ASP A 700 -17.05 -23.01 -4.96
CA ASP A 700 -17.15 -23.83 -3.76
C ASP A 700 -17.08 -25.34 -4.07
N HIS A 701 -17.71 -25.80 -5.16
CA HIS A 701 -17.68 -27.22 -5.58
C HIS A 701 -16.34 -27.62 -6.22
N VAL A 702 -15.62 -26.69 -6.86
CA VAL A 702 -14.27 -26.95 -7.39
C VAL A 702 -13.27 -27.05 -6.23
N HIS A 703 -13.45 -26.22 -5.19
CA HIS A 703 -12.70 -26.34 -3.94
C HIS A 703 -12.95 -27.68 -3.23
N GLU A 704 -14.20 -28.15 -3.17
CA GLU A 704 -14.48 -29.51 -2.70
C GLU A 704 -13.80 -30.60 -3.55
N LEU A 705 -13.76 -30.45 -4.88
CA LEU A 705 -13.10 -31.38 -5.78
C LEU A 705 -11.59 -31.48 -5.48
N ALA A 706 -10.91 -30.35 -5.30
CA ALA A 706 -9.50 -30.32 -4.88
C ALA A 706 -9.29 -31.10 -3.57
N HIS A 707 -10.13 -30.88 -2.56
CA HIS A 707 -10.08 -31.63 -1.29
C HIS A 707 -10.32 -33.13 -1.48
N LYS A 708 -11.26 -33.54 -2.34
CA LYS A 708 -11.55 -34.96 -2.62
C LYS A 708 -10.38 -35.66 -3.32
N ILE A 709 -9.68 -34.97 -4.23
CA ILE A 709 -8.47 -35.49 -4.89
C ILE A 709 -7.31 -35.59 -3.88
N ALA A 710 -7.10 -34.56 -3.05
CA ALA A 710 -6.09 -34.58 -1.99
C ALA A 710 -6.31 -35.76 -1.01
N ILE A 711 -7.56 -36.00 -0.60
CA ILE A 711 -7.92 -37.14 0.26
C ILE A 711 -7.56 -38.47 -0.39
N LYS A 712 -7.94 -38.67 -1.66
CA LYS A 712 -7.61 -39.88 -2.43
C LYS A 712 -6.09 -40.09 -2.46
N GLY A 713 -5.31 -39.08 -2.86
CA GLY A 713 -3.86 -39.19 -2.95
C GLY A 713 -3.19 -39.47 -1.61
N LEU A 714 -3.60 -38.77 -0.53
CA LEU A 714 -3.03 -38.98 0.80
C LEU A 714 -3.44 -40.33 1.43
N LEU A 715 -4.58 -40.92 1.02
CA LEU A 715 -4.95 -42.31 1.32
C LEU A 715 -4.07 -43.31 0.54
N GLU A 716 -3.82 -43.08 -0.75
CA GLU A 716 -2.94 -43.92 -1.58
C GLU A 716 -1.49 -43.94 -1.07
N LEU A 717 -1.02 -42.84 -0.46
CA LEU A 717 0.28 -42.77 0.23
C LEU A 717 0.26 -43.31 1.67
N GLY A 718 -0.91 -43.64 2.23
CA GLY A 718 -1.06 -44.10 3.61
C GLY A 718 -0.84 -43.04 4.70
N ILE A 719 -0.77 -41.75 4.33
CA ILE A 719 -0.70 -40.63 5.27
C ILE A 719 -2.06 -40.46 5.97
N LEU A 720 -3.14 -40.60 5.19
CA LEU A 720 -4.50 -40.74 5.69
C LEU A 720 -4.91 -42.22 5.73
N LYS A 721 -5.91 -42.53 6.56
CA LYS A 721 -6.51 -43.87 6.70
C LYS A 721 -7.96 -43.78 7.14
N GLY A 722 -8.77 -44.78 6.77
CA GLY A 722 -10.22 -44.82 7.02
C GLY A 722 -11.03 -44.60 5.75
N ASP A 723 -12.28 -44.20 5.91
CA ASP A 723 -13.19 -43.93 4.79
C ASP A 723 -13.00 -42.51 4.22
N ALA A 724 -13.01 -42.38 2.89
CA ALA A 724 -12.75 -41.11 2.20
C ALA A 724 -13.86 -40.06 2.40
N GLU A 725 -15.13 -40.48 2.49
CA GLU A 725 -16.27 -39.58 2.69
C GLU A 725 -16.38 -39.16 4.15
N GLU A 726 -16.05 -40.03 5.12
CA GLU A 726 -15.91 -39.60 6.51
C GLU A 726 -14.75 -38.60 6.68
N ILE A 727 -13.58 -38.84 6.08
CA ILE A 727 -12.45 -37.89 6.09
C ILE A 727 -12.85 -36.53 5.50
N PHE A 728 -13.59 -36.53 4.37
CA PHE A 728 -14.09 -35.32 3.73
C PHE A 728 -15.13 -34.59 4.60
N THR A 729 -16.13 -35.30 5.11
CA THR A 729 -17.19 -34.77 5.98
C THR A 729 -16.64 -34.23 7.31
N LYS A 730 -15.62 -34.88 7.89
CA LYS A 730 -14.94 -34.45 9.13
C LYS A 730 -13.91 -33.32 8.90
N ARG A 731 -13.73 -32.87 7.65
CA ARG A 731 -12.82 -31.78 7.25
C ARG A 731 -11.33 -32.05 7.57
N ILE A 732 -10.92 -33.32 7.62
CA ILE A 732 -9.54 -33.71 8.01
C ILE A 732 -8.50 -33.20 7.00
N SER A 733 -8.84 -33.13 5.71
CA SER A 733 -7.97 -32.62 4.66
C SER A 733 -7.58 -31.14 4.83
N VAL A 734 -8.35 -30.36 5.60
CA VAL A 734 -8.02 -28.95 5.91
C VAL A 734 -6.76 -28.83 6.79
N ALA A 735 -6.32 -29.92 7.43
CA ALA A 735 -4.99 -29.97 8.07
C ALA A 735 -3.83 -29.90 7.08
N PHE A 736 -4.04 -30.39 5.85
CA PHE A 736 -3.02 -30.51 4.79
C PHE A 736 -3.22 -29.50 3.65
N PHE A 737 -4.44 -29.01 3.42
CA PHE A 737 -4.78 -27.97 2.44
C PHE A 737 -5.63 -26.88 3.14
N PRO A 738 -4.99 -25.90 3.81
CA PRO A 738 -5.67 -24.99 4.76
C PRO A 738 -6.19 -23.68 4.14
N HIS A 739 -5.87 -23.37 2.89
CA HIS A 739 -6.31 -22.16 2.18
C HIS A 739 -7.43 -22.47 1.16
N GLY A 740 -7.94 -21.44 0.49
CA GLY A 740 -8.85 -21.61 -0.64
C GLY A 740 -8.12 -22.05 -1.90
N LEU A 741 -8.81 -22.71 -2.84
CA LEU A 741 -8.28 -23.12 -4.15
C LEU A 741 -7.84 -21.96 -5.07
N GLY A 742 -8.11 -20.71 -4.69
CA GLY A 742 -7.80 -19.53 -5.49
C GLY A 742 -8.84 -18.43 -5.39
N HIS A 743 -8.57 -17.39 -6.18
CA HIS A 743 -9.20 -16.09 -6.08
C HIS A 743 -9.18 -15.36 -7.42
N TYR A 744 -10.07 -14.37 -7.61
CA TYR A 744 -9.97 -13.53 -8.80
C TYR A 744 -8.61 -12.83 -8.85
N LEU A 745 -8.09 -12.66 -10.06
CA LEU A 745 -6.88 -11.91 -10.39
C LEU A 745 -7.24 -10.79 -11.37
N GLY A 746 -6.55 -9.65 -11.27
CA GLY A 746 -6.75 -8.50 -12.15
C GLY A 746 -5.76 -7.39 -11.84
N MET A 747 -6.27 -6.22 -11.45
CA MET A 747 -5.41 -5.09 -11.05
C MET A 747 -4.83 -5.23 -9.64
N ASP A 748 -5.36 -6.16 -8.85
CA ASP A 748 -4.80 -6.58 -7.57
C ASP A 748 -4.63 -8.09 -7.63
N THR A 749 -3.60 -8.63 -6.96
CA THR A 749 -3.33 -10.07 -6.83
C THR A 749 -4.59 -10.79 -6.34
N HIS A 750 -5.09 -10.37 -5.18
CA HIS A 750 -6.40 -10.72 -4.66
C HIS A 750 -7.44 -9.71 -5.19
N ASP A 751 -7.96 -9.92 -6.39
CA ASP A 751 -8.87 -8.99 -7.08
C ASP A 751 -10.26 -8.92 -6.41
N THR A 752 -10.94 -7.81 -6.71
CA THR A 752 -12.24 -7.42 -6.16
C THR A 752 -13.40 -8.30 -6.66
N GLY A 753 -14.53 -8.25 -5.95
CA GLY A 753 -15.77 -8.93 -6.34
C GLY A 753 -15.89 -10.42 -6.00
N GLY A 754 -14.92 -11.02 -5.30
CA GLY A 754 -14.95 -12.44 -4.91
C GLY A 754 -16.01 -12.81 -3.85
N ASN A 755 -16.45 -11.86 -3.01
CA ASN A 755 -17.40 -12.07 -1.90
C ASN A 755 -16.95 -13.11 -0.85
N PRO A 756 -15.76 -12.95 -0.22
CA PRO A 756 -15.27 -13.88 0.80
C PRO A 756 -16.16 -13.93 2.05
N ASN A 757 -16.23 -15.11 2.67
CA ASN A 757 -16.90 -15.30 3.96
C ASN A 757 -15.91 -15.78 5.05
N TYR A 758 -15.05 -14.87 5.54
CA TYR A 758 -14.12 -15.19 6.63
C TYR A 758 -14.82 -15.53 7.98
N ALA A 759 -16.13 -15.33 8.08
CA ALA A 759 -16.96 -15.74 9.21
C ALA A 759 -17.60 -17.13 9.03
N ASP A 760 -17.27 -17.87 7.97
CA ASP A 760 -17.83 -19.21 7.73
C ASP A 760 -17.51 -20.17 8.88
N LYS A 761 -18.51 -20.95 9.29
CA LYS A 761 -18.37 -21.93 10.37
C LYS A 761 -17.67 -23.19 9.89
N ASP A 762 -17.85 -23.55 8.63
CA ASP A 762 -17.07 -24.61 8.00
C ASP A 762 -15.67 -24.09 7.70
N ILE A 763 -14.66 -24.73 8.30
CA ILE A 763 -13.25 -24.35 8.14
C ILE A 763 -12.75 -24.53 6.71
N MET A 764 -13.37 -25.42 5.93
CA MET A 764 -12.99 -25.69 4.54
C MET A 764 -13.22 -24.48 3.63
N PHE A 765 -14.30 -23.71 3.85
CA PHE A 765 -14.68 -22.59 2.98
C PHE A 765 -14.34 -21.21 3.56
N ARG A 766 -13.83 -21.14 4.80
CA ARG A 766 -13.53 -19.88 5.50
C ARG A 766 -12.51 -19.00 4.78
N TYR A 767 -11.50 -19.60 4.15
CA TYR A 767 -10.41 -18.88 3.49
C TYR A 767 -10.55 -18.77 1.97
N LEU A 768 -11.69 -19.20 1.40
CA LEU A 768 -12.01 -18.92 0.01
C LEU A 768 -12.24 -17.42 -0.20
N ARG A 769 -11.49 -16.82 -1.14
CA ARG A 769 -11.62 -15.40 -1.48
C ARG A 769 -12.75 -15.14 -2.49
N THR A 770 -12.97 -16.10 -3.39
CA THR A 770 -14.12 -16.14 -4.31
C THR A 770 -15.16 -17.13 -3.78
N ARG A 771 -16.46 -16.83 -3.88
CA ARG A 771 -17.59 -17.72 -3.54
C ARG A 771 -18.67 -17.65 -4.63
N GLY A 772 -19.36 -18.75 -4.88
CA GLY A 772 -20.46 -18.82 -5.85
C GLY A 772 -20.03 -19.04 -7.31
N SER A 773 -20.88 -18.68 -8.27
CA SER A 773 -20.66 -18.95 -9.70
C SER A 773 -19.70 -17.98 -10.38
N LEU A 774 -18.77 -18.51 -11.18
CA LEU A 774 -17.83 -17.72 -11.99
C LEU A 774 -18.50 -17.23 -13.30
N PRO A 775 -18.39 -15.94 -13.67
CA PRO A 775 -18.85 -15.44 -14.97
C PRO A 775 -17.80 -15.65 -16.06
N ALA A 776 -18.21 -15.72 -17.33
CA ALA A 776 -17.28 -15.65 -18.45
C ALA A 776 -16.47 -14.34 -18.40
N ARG A 777 -15.23 -14.40 -18.90
CA ARG A 777 -14.22 -13.33 -18.90
C ARG A 777 -13.73 -12.88 -17.52
N SER A 778 -14.02 -13.63 -16.45
CA SER A 778 -13.26 -13.50 -15.21
C SER A 778 -11.90 -14.21 -15.33
N VAL A 779 -10.88 -13.73 -14.60
CA VAL A 779 -9.59 -14.42 -14.45
C VAL A 779 -9.46 -14.83 -12.98
N ILE A 780 -9.08 -16.08 -12.74
CA ILE A 780 -9.01 -16.69 -11.41
C ILE A 780 -7.73 -17.52 -11.27
N THR A 781 -7.08 -17.49 -10.11
CA THR A 781 -5.99 -18.42 -9.78
C THR A 781 -6.55 -19.82 -9.53
N VAL A 782 -5.81 -20.85 -9.90
CA VAL A 782 -6.06 -22.24 -9.47
C VAL A 782 -4.80 -22.76 -8.78
N GLU A 783 -4.77 -22.61 -7.46
CA GLU A 783 -3.60 -22.74 -6.58
C GLU A 783 -3.67 -23.92 -5.58
N PRO A 784 -4.05 -25.15 -5.97
CA PRO A 784 -4.06 -26.28 -5.03
C PRO A 784 -2.68 -26.51 -4.42
N GLY A 785 -2.68 -26.94 -3.15
CA GLY A 785 -1.44 -27.30 -2.46
C GLY A 785 -1.66 -28.27 -1.31
N VAL A 786 -0.57 -28.97 -0.94
CA VAL A 786 -0.51 -29.92 0.16
C VAL A 786 0.71 -29.59 1.01
N TYR A 787 0.50 -29.38 2.31
CA TYR A 787 1.47 -28.82 3.24
C TYR A 787 1.62 -29.67 4.50
N PHE A 788 2.82 -29.68 5.04
CA PHE A 788 3.22 -30.42 6.23
C PHE A 788 3.60 -29.43 7.34
N CYS A 789 2.66 -28.55 7.69
CA CYS A 789 2.87 -27.56 8.74
C CYS A 789 2.60 -28.18 10.13
N ARG A 790 3.64 -28.38 10.95
CA ARG A 790 3.50 -28.94 12.31
C ARG A 790 2.48 -28.17 13.17
N PHE A 791 2.45 -26.84 13.11
CA PHE A 791 1.48 -26.01 13.83
C PHE A 791 0.02 -26.24 13.43
N ILE A 792 -0.25 -26.64 12.19
CA ILE A 792 -1.61 -26.91 11.69
C ILE A 792 -2.01 -28.37 11.94
N ILE A 793 -1.08 -29.32 11.76
CA ILE A 793 -1.35 -30.76 11.82
C ILE A 793 -1.29 -31.32 13.25
N GLU A 794 -0.36 -30.87 14.10
CA GLU A 794 -0.26 -31.38 15.48
C GLU A 794 -1.56 -31.26 16.31
N PRO A 795 -2.39 -30.19 16.18
CA PRO A 795 -3.72 -30.15 16.80
C PRO A 795 -4.65 -31.31 16.39
N TYR A 796 -4.53 -31.84 15.17
CA TYR A 796 -5.29 -33.01 14.72
C TYR A 796 -4.71 -34.32 15.30
N LEU A 797 -3.39 -34.39 15.53
CA LEU A 797 -2.73 -35.53 16.17
C LEU A 797 -2.99 -35.62 17.68
N LYS A 798 -3.33 -34.49 18.31
CA LYS A 798 -3.67 -34.36 19.74
C LYS A 798 -5.16 -34.53 20.04
N ASP A 799 -5.99 -34.64 19.00
CA ASP A 799 -7.43 -34.88 19.07
C ASP A 799 -7.71 -36.33 18.66
N GLU A 800 -8.04 -37.20 19.62
CA GLU A 800 -8.21 -38.64 19.36
C GLU A 800 -9.28 -38.96 18.30
N GLU A 801 -10.30 -38.11 18.12
CA GLU A 801 -11.32 -38.30 17.09
C GLU A 801 -10.83 -37.94 15.68
N LYS A 802 -9.77 -37.12 15.55
CA LYS A 802 -9.16 -36.77 14.25
C LYS A 802 -7.90 -37.57 13.95
N LYS A 803 -7.07 -37.79 14.96
CA LYS A 803 -5.84 -38.61 14.96
C LYS A 803 -6.05 -40.00 14.37
N LYS A 804 -7.22 -40.62 14.57
CA LYS A 804 -7.56 -41.94 14.01
C LYS A 804 -7.50 -42.00 12.47
N TYR A 805 -7.65 -40.86 11.78
CA TYR A 805 -7.58 -40.77 10.31
C TYR A 805 -6.17 -40.50 9.76
N ILE A 806 -5.15 -40.29 10.61
CA ILE A 806 -3.79 -39.91 10.19
C ILE A 806 -2.81 -40.98 10.68
N ASP A 807 -1.90 -41.45 9.82
CA ASP A 807 -0.81 -42.32 10.28
C ASP A 807 0.46 -41.54 10.57
N THR A 808 0.79 -41.40 11.86
CA THR A 808 1.97 -40.67 12.33
C THR A 808 3.29 -41.28 11.85
N ASN A 809 3.34 -42.61 11.63
CA ASN A 809 4.58 -43.29 11.21
C ASN A 809 4.87 -43.08 9.72
N VAL A 810 3.81 -42.90 8.92
CA VAL A 810 3.93 -42.52 7.51
C VAL A 810 4.20 -41.02 7.38
N LEU A 811 3.43 -40.20 8.12
CA LEU A 811 3.52 -38.74 8.13
C LEU A 811 4.93 -38.21 8.46
N GLU A 812 5.66 -38.85 9.38
CA GLU A 812 6.98 -38.34 9.82
C GLU A 812 8.02 -38.24 8.70
N LYS A 813 7.84 -38.98 7.59
CA LYS A 813 8.68 -38.88 6.38
C LYS A 813 8.48 -37.55 5.63
N TYR A 814 7.27 -37.01 5.66
CA TYR A 814 6.83 -35.93 4.77
C TYR A 814 7.06 -34.52 5.32
N TRP A 815 7.43 -34.35 6.60
CA TRP A 815 7.72 -33.00 7.15
C TRP A 815 8.76 -32.24 6.32
N SER A 816 9.83 -32.92 5.90
CA SER A 816 10.90 -32.33 5.09
C SER A 816 10.50 -31.90 3.66
N VAL A 817 9.28 -32.25 3.21
CA VAL A 817 8.68 -31.72 1.98
C VAL A 817 8.26 -30.27 2.18
N GLY A 818 7.83 -29.90 3.41
CA GLY A 818 7.29 -28.59 3.77
C GLY A 818 5.94 -28.31 3.12
N GLY A 819 5.93 -28.13 1.81
CA GLY A 819 4.71 -27.95 1.03
C GLY A 819 4.96 -28.02 -0.48
N VAL A 820 3.90 -28.35 -1.20
CA VAL A 820 3.83 -28.21 -2.66
C VAL A 820 2.60 -27.37 -2.99
N ARG A 821 2.77 -26.34 -3.81
CA ARG A 821 1.70 -25.60 -4.50
C ARG A 821 2.06 -25.49 -5.98
N ILE A 822 1.05 -25.54 -6.85
CA ILE A 822 1.18 -25.34 -8.30
C ILE A 822 0.00 -24.48 -8.74
N GLU A 823 0.29 -23.34 -9.36
CA GLU A 823 -0.70 -22.29 -9.57
C GLU A 823 -0.65 -21.68 -10.97
N ASP A 824 -1.83 -21.57 -11.60
CA ASP A 824 -2.00 -21.03 -12.94
C ASP A 824 -3.12 -19.99 -12.96
N ASN A 825 -2.99 -18.99 -13.84
CA ASN A 825 -3.96 -17.92 -14.04
C ASN A 825 -4.94 -18.29 -15.15
N ILE A 826 -6.18 -18.56 -14.78
CA ILE A 826 -7.17 -19.13 -15.69
C ILE A 826 -8.22 -18.09 -16.09
N LEU A 827 -8.33 -17.82 -17.38
CA LEU A 827 -9.44 -17.07 -17.98
C LEU A 827 -10.65 -17.99 -18.13
N ILE A 828 -11.75 -17.67 -17.45
CA ILE A 828 -13.02 -18.36 -17.60
C ILE A 828 -13.65 -17.97 -18.93
N THR A 829 -13.99 -18.96 -19.76
CA THR A 829 -14.77 -18.76 -20.99
C THR A 829 -16.18 -19.30 -20.81
N LYS A 830 -17.04 -19.11 -21.81
CA LYS A 830 -18.42 -19.59 -21.77
C LYS A 830 -18.51 -21.12 -21.64
N ASP A 831 -17.76 -21.84 -22.47
CA ASP A 831 -17.92 -23.30 -22.65
C ASP A 831 -16.76 -24.11 -22.04
N GLY A 832 -15.73 -23.42 -21.52
CA GLY A 832 -14.51 -24.00 -20.93
C GLY A 832 -13.62 -22.93 -20.29
N PHE A 833 -12.31 -23.11 -20.34
CA PHE A 833 -11.31 -22.19 -19.80
C PHE A 833 -10.18 -21.93 -20.81
N GLU A 834 -9.36 -20.93 -20.54
CA GLU A 834 -8.04 -20.75 -21.17
C GLU A 834 -6.98 -20.49 -20.09
N ASN A 835 -5.84 -21.16 -20.17
CA ASN A 835 -4.73 -20.95 -19.25
C ASN A 835 -3.82 -19.81 -19.76
N LEU A 836 -3.66 -18.76 -18.96
CA LEU A 836 -2.82 -17.60 -19.28
C LEU A 836 -1.37 -17.78 -18.81
N THR A 837 -1.05 -18.86 -18.08
CA THR A 837 0.27 -19.14 -17.49
C THR A 837 1.04 -20.18 -18.32
N PRO A 838 2.04 -19.76 -19.13
CA PRO A 838 2.89 -20.71 -19.88
C PRO A 838 4.03 -21.30 -19.04
N THR A 839 4.15 -20.97 -17.74
CA THR A 839 5.22 -21.50 -16.87
C THR A 839 5.22 -23.03 -16.82
N PRO A 840 6.34 -23.70 -17.12
CA PRO A 840 6.45 -25.16 -17.08
C PRO A 840 6.04 -25.77 -15.74
N LYS A 841 5.39 -26.94 -15.79
CA LYS A 841 4.88 -27.66 -14.61
C LYS A 841 4.81 -29.17 -14.75
N GLU A 842 4.99 -29.73 -15.95
CA GLU A 842 5.14 -31.17 -16.07
C GLU A 842 6.48 -31.59 -15.47
N ILE A 843 6.50 -32.75 -14.81
CA ILE A 843 7.65 -33.21 -14.01
C ILE A 843 8.95 -33.23 -14.84
N ASP A 844 8.87 -33.68 -16.09
CA ASP A 844 10.00 -33.75 -17.02
C ASP A 844 10.50 -32.36 -17.45
N GLU A 845 9.62 -31.35 -17.51
CA GLU A 845 9.98 -29.99 -17.89
C GLU A 845 10.73 -29.28 -16.75
N ILE A 846 10.17 -29.32 -15.53
CA ILE A 846 10.79 -28.65 -14.37
C ILE A 846 12.07 -29.34 -13.91
N THR A 847 12.16 -30.67 -14.01
CA THR A 847 13.41 -31.41 -13.75
C THR A 847 14.43 -31.20 -14.87
N GLY A 848 14.00 -31.06 -16.13
CA GLY A 848 14.86 -30.67 -17.25
C GLY A 848 15.53 -29.31 -17.00
N LEU A 849 14.75 -28.29 -16.67
CA LEU A 849 15.24 -26.94 -16.37
C LEU A 849 16.23 -26.92 -15.19
N ALA A 850 15.84 -27.56 -14.07
CA ALA A 850 16.69 -27.63 -12.87
C ALA A 850 17.94 -28.52 -13.04
N THR A 851 17.94 -29.48 -13.99
CA THR A 851 19.11 -30.32 -14.30
C THR A 851 20.08 -29.61 -15.23
N LEU A 852 19.60 -28.86 -16.23
CA LEU A 852 20.46 -28.06 -17.12
C LEU A 852 21.32 -27.06 -16.33
N SER A 853 20.74 -26.43 -15.30
CA SER A 853 21.44 -25.57 -14.33
C SER A 853 22.70 -26.22 -13.74
N ALA A 854 22.52 -27.38 -13.09
CA ALA A 854 23.61 -28.10 -12.43
C ALA A 854 24.69 -28.56 -13.42
N LEU A 855 24.28 -28.81 -14.67
CA LEU A 855 25.15 -29.27 -15.75
C LEU A 855 26.02 -28.14 -16.30
N GLU A 856 25.43 -26.98 -16.61
CA GLU A 856 26.16 -25.78 -17.03
C GLU A 856 27.10 -25.27 -15.93
N ALA A 857 26.65 -25.27 -14.67
CA ALA A 857 27.49 -24.93 -13.52
C ALA A 857 28.73 -25.84 -13.42
N THR A 858 28.54 -27.16 -13.57
CA THR A 858 29.63 -28.15 -13.55
C THR A 858 30.63 -27.95 -14.71
N LEU A 859 30.14 -27.55 -15.89
CA LEU A 859 30.99 -27.26 -17.05
C LEU A 859 31.74 -25.92 -16.95
N SER A 860 31.21 -24.95 -16.20
CA SER A 860 31.83 -23.64 -15.98
C SER A 860 32.95 -23.63 -14.92
N ALA A 861 33.06 -24.69 -14.12
CA ALA A 861 34.03 -24.77 -13.02
C ALA A 861 35.47 -24.94 -13.54
N PRO A 862 36.45 -24.15 -13.04
CA PRO A 862 37.83 -24.15 -13.58
C PRO A 862 38.63 -25.45 -13.34
N GLU A 863 38.09 -26.39 -12.56
CA GLU A 863 38.70 -27.70 -12.27
C GLU A 863 37.90 -28.87 -12.89
N SER A 864 37.04 -28.62 -13.88
CA SER A 864 36.20 -29.65 -14.52
C SER A 864 37.04 -30.72 -15.25
N THR A 865 37.28 -31.86 -14.58
CA THR A 865 38.13 -32.93 -15.13
C THR A 865 37.50 -33.60 -16.38
N PRO A 866 38.31 -34.14 -17.32
CA PRO A 866 37.81 -34.90 -18.47
C PRO A 866 36.96 -36.14 -18.11
N SER A 867 37.05 -36.62 -16.86
CA SER A 867 36.20 -37.67 -16.32
C SER A 867 34.77 -37.16 -16.06
N ALA A 868 34.64 -36.02 -15.36
CA ALA A 868 33.37 -35.37 -15.10
C ALA A 868 32.67 -34.97 -16.41
N LEU A 869 33.41 -34.36 -17.34
CA LEU A 869 32.90 -34.02 -18.69
C LEU A 869 32.27 -35.23 -19.40
N LYS A 870 32.86 -36.42 -19.29
CA LYS A 870 32.33 -37.66 -19.90
C LYS A 870 31.08 -38.19 -19.21
N SER A 871 31.05 -38.26 -17.87
CA SER A 871 29.84 -38.71 -17.17
C SER A 871 28.67 -37.75 -17.38
N THR A 872 28.96 -36.45 -17.43
CA THR A 872 27.99 -35.38 -17.75
C THR A 872 27.41 -35.52 -19.16
N LEU A 873 28.24 -35.78 -20.19
CA LEU A 873 27.76 -36.06 -21.55
C LEU A 873 26.85 -37.30 -21.60
N SER A 874 27.23 -38.40 -20.93
CA SER A 874 26.39 -39.61 -20.86
C SER A 874 25.05 -39.38 -20.15
N ALA A 875 24.99 -38.47 -19.17
CA ALA A 875 23.73 -38.08 -18.53
C ALA A 875 22.82 -37.28 -19.49
N LEU A 876 23.40 -36.50 -20.41
CA LEU A 876 22.67 -35.68 -21.39
C LEU A 876 22.13 -36.52 -22.56
N GLU A 877 22.82 -37.61 -22.94
CA GLU A 877 22.27 -38.62 -23.87
C GLU A 877 21.12 -39.42 -23.25
N ALA A 878 21.09 -39.57 -21.93
CA ALA A 878 20.07 -40.34 -21.22
C ALA A 878 18.72 -39.60 -21.05
N THR A 879 18.72 -38.26 -20.99
CA THR A 879 17.51 -37.46 -20.69
C THR A 879 16.56 -37.24 -21.88
N ARG A 880 16.96 -37.58 -23.12
CA ARG A 880 16.09 -37.66 -24.32
C ARG A 880 15.12 -36.48 -24.57
N LEU A 881 15.52 -35.25 -24.23
CA LEU A 881 14.75 -34.07 -24.62
C LEU A 881 14.78 -33.89 -26.16
N PRO A 882 13.64 -33.56 -26.81
CA PRO A 882 13.60 -33.28 -28.25
C PRO A 882 14.26 -31.94 -28.56
N CYS A 883 15.58 -31.96 -28.80
CA CYS A 883 16.37 -30.77 -29.10
C CYS A 883 15.94 -30.11 -30.43
N PRO A 884 15.57 -28.81 -30.43
CA PRO A 884 15.38 -28.05 -31.67
C PRO A 884 16.69 -27.99 -32.48
N ARG A 885 16.61 -28.26 -33.78
CA ARG A 885 17.78 -28.35 -34.69
C ARG A 885 18.37 -26.97 -35.06
N THR A 886 18.82 -26.22 -34.07
CA THR A 886 19.52 -24.93 -34.26
C THR A 886 20.81 -24.80 -33.44
N PHE A 887 20.94 -25.45 -32.27
CA PHE A 887 22.13 -25.30 -31.42
C PHE A 887 23.36 -26.14 -31.82
N ALA A 888 23.16 -27.21 -32.59
CA ALA A 888 24.25 -28.13 -33.00
C ALA A 888 25.30 -27.50 -33.95
N GLY A 889 25.07 -26.29 -34.47
CA GLY A 889 25.96 -25.63 -35.43
C GLY A 889 27.08 -24.78 -34.82
N VAL A 890 27.04 -24.45 -33.53
CA VAL A 890 27.91 -23.38 -32.95
C VAL A 890 29.04 -23.94 -32.07
N LEU A 891 28.86 -25.08 -31.41
CA LEU A 891 29.92 -25.65 -30.55
C LEU A 891 31.06 -26.35 -31.33
N TRP A 892 30.90 -26.64 -32.62
CA TRP A 892 31.91 -27.38 -33.40
C TRP A 892 32.93 -26.48 -34.13
N SER A 893 32.83 -25.15 -33.99
CA SER A 893 33.75 -24.17 -34.60
C SER A 893 34.81 -23.59 -33.67
N CYS A 894 34.74 -23.87 -32.35
CA CYS A 894 35.54 -23.14 -31.34
C CYS A 894 36.69 -23.95 -30.71
N VAL A 895 36.95 -25.19 -31.14
CA VAL A 895 38.07 -26.02 -30.64
C VAL A 895 39.02 -26.38 -31.80
N GLY A 896 39.65 -25.36 -32.36
CA GLY A 896 40.60 -25.48 -33.47
C GLY A 896 42.05 -25.62 -33.01
N MET A 897 42.48 -26.81 -32.59
CA MET A 897 43.91 -27.14 -32.46
C MET A 897 44.22 -28.52 -33.09
N PRO A 898 45.24 -28.62 -33.97
CA PRO A 898 45.55 -29.86 -34.67
C PRO A 898 46.47 -30.77 -33.85
N THR A 899 45.94 -31.89 -33.35
CA THR A 899 46.76 -32.95 -32.74
C THR A 899 47.50 -33.74 -33.83
N ILE A 900 48.81 -33.54 -33.95
CA ILE A 900 49.67 -34.37 -34.78
C ILE A 900 49.93 -35.70 -34.06
N LEU A 901 49.91 -36.80 -34.83
CA LEU A 901 50.12 -38.16 -34.33
C LEU A 901 51.55 -38.36 -33.80
N GLY A 902 51.67 -38.94 -32.60
CA GLY A 902 52.92 -39.41 -32.02
C GLY A 902 52.65 -40.52 -31.00
N ARG A 903 53.52 -41.54 -30.98
CA ARG A 903 53.59 -42.59 -29.94
C ARG A 903 54.57 -42.13 -28.84
N ASP A 904 54.64 -42.74 -27.65
CA ASP A 904 54.09 -44.02 -27.17
C ASP A 904 53.20 -43.86 -25.91
#